data_AF-A0A2A7B2T4-F1
#
_entry.id   AF-A0A2A7B2T4-F1
#
_cell.length_a   1.000
_cell.length_b   1.000
_cell.length_c   1.000
_cell.angle_alpha   90.00
_cell.angle_beta   90.00
_cell.angle_gamma   90.00
#
_symmetry.space_group_name_H-M   'P 1'
#
loop_
_entity.id
_entity.type
_entity.pdbx_description
1 polymer ?
#
loop_
_entity_poly.entity_id
_entity_poly.type
_entity_poly.pdbx_seq_one_letter_code
_entity_poly.pdbx_strand_id
1 'polypeptide(L)'
;MKMANLLNAHVVAGIHQSARNQVDCFIKSEKEIVNQWSAEWYITRAGNISVLGSEYQYIFAKPTESYEEALGISRELVVVFSTYSNFEARSLEAYDAICEGIQDARIERTCYVMISKCPHIKEQINSFLSNQECQVVIPFSFEEFKQNKSDSYFIRNRFRESFKSRDLFDYSDPLKKDFYFFGRNEIVVDIIDKHHENLNTGLFGLRKTGKTSIIYDVIRKIDKDDALGVLVDCQNTSFNMRRWNRALYFVVSQVCKKTNIAEPEEDKFTEENAGRLFVEQLTKIHRTTQKSILLLFDEIENITFGKSAVEHWRDGFDFVYFWQSIRSAYQNSPSGVFTFCILGTNAKCVEEPLIRGADNPIFNIFQPKYIPGFSVQQTREMVRKLGRLMGIKFDETIYSKLTEDYGGHPFLVRRVCSMIAQNYPNRPVTIDRIKYQAIRDKFNRESDYFKMLLEVLKQFYDIEYEMLETLAVGNTDDFKMFAQEDYGFVKHLIGYGLIQEVDGEYDFQIDAIKQYLQRTTNKSLLNMSTADKWKELCSTRGELEQRLRTMVRKILKIAFRNEAGAKEEVLRKASLTKPKYKTMSYADLFDSRKSEIYLKNLKDLINANWEYFADYFKNQEYFISAMDVINCEGRFDAHATVPTGEEMEIIRGSINYILKGINKYEEE
;
A
#
# COMPACT_ATOMS: atom_id res chain seq x y z
N MET A 1 -3.92 23.25 -15.13
CA MET A 1 -3.58 22.81 -16.51
C MET A 1 -2.55 23.69 -17.24
N LYS A 2 -2.22 24.94 -16.83
CA LYS A 2 -1.26 25.79 -17.56
C LYS A 2 0.19 25.84 -17.01
N MET A 3 0.48 25.56 -15.73
CA MET A 3 1.84 25.81 -15.20
C MET A 3 2.89 24.71 -15.47
N ALA A 4 2.52 23.44 -15.64
CA ALA A 4 3.50 22.35 -15.80
C ALA A 4 4.11 22.23 -17.21
N ASN A 5 3.46 22.77 -18.25
CA ASN A 5 3.94 22.72 -19.64
C ASN A 5 4.77 23.97 -20.04
N LEU A 6 5.05 24.91 -19.13
CA LEU A 6 5.65 26.21 -19.46
C LEU A 6 7.09 26.42 -18.97
N LEU A 7 7.70 25.46 -18.27
CA LEU A 7 9.03 25.67 -17.67
C LEU A 7 10.16 25.92 -18.69
N ASN A 8 10.00 25.44 -19.94
CA ASN A 8 11.04 25.48 -20.98
C ASN A 8 10.59 26.01 -22.35
N ALA A 9 9.34 26.46 -22.53
CA ALA A 9 8.81 26.96 -23.80
C ALA A 9 9.56 28.18 -24.40
N HIS A 10 10.55 28.72 -23.67
CA HIS A 10 11.41 29.84 -24.06
C HIS A 10 12.91 29.60 -23.79
N VAL A 11 13.33 28.37 -23.43
CA VAL A 11 14.75 28.08 -23.16
C VAL A 11 15.46 27.81 -24.48
N VAL A 12 16.18 28.80 -24.98
CA VAL A 12 16.99 28.73 -26.20
C VAL A 12 18.41 28.28 -25.84
N ALA A 13 19.02 27.46 -26.69
CA ALA A 13 20.41 27.04 -26.53
C ALA A 13 21.35 28.26 -26.45
N GLY A 14 22.38 28.18 -25.61
CA GLY A 14 23.34 29.27 -25.43
C GLY A 14 23.99 29.27 -24.05
N ILE A 15 24.66 30.38 -23.72
CA ILE A 15 25.39 30.55 -22.45
C ILE A 15 24.94 31.85 -21.80
N HIS A 16 24.49 31.77 -20.55
CA HIS A 16 24.16 32.94 -19.75
C HIS A 16 25.43 33.77 -19.48
N GLN A 17 25.32 35.10 -19.47
CA GLN A 17 26.48 36.00 -19.37
C GLN A 17 27.34 35.73 -18.12
N SER A 18 26.71 35.45 -16.97
CA SER A 18 27.45 35.13 -15.73
C SER A 18 28.22 33.80 -15.83
N ALA A 19 27.69 32.81 -16.56
CA ALA A 19 28.39 31.57 -16.82
C ALA A 19 29.55 31.79 -17.81
N ARG A 20 29.36 32.66 -18.81
CA ARG A 20 30.39 32.96 -19.82
C ARG A 20 31.69 33.46 -19.18
N ASN A 21 31.59 34.39 -18.24
CA ASN A 21 32.76 34.94 -17.54
C ASN A 21 33.57 33.86 -16.81
N GLN A 22 32.91 32.85 -16.25
CA GLN A 22 33.57 31.75 -15.54
C GLN A 22 34.14 30.71 -16.51
N VAL A 23 33.42 30.41 -17.60
CA VAL A 23 33.90 29.54 -18.67
C VAL A 23 35.17 30.11 -19.32
N ASP A 24 35.35 31.42 -19.35
CA ASP A 24 36.57 32.04 -19.85
C ASP A 24 37.82 31.73 -19.00
N CYS A 25 37.66 31.23 -17.77
CA CYS A 25 38.76 30.73 -16.95
C CYS A 25 39.08 29.24 -17.19
N PHE A 26 38.25 28.50 -17.93
CA PHE A 26 38.43 27.07 -18.17
C PHE A 26 39.59 26.80 -19.14
N ILE A 27 40.13 25.58 -19.19
CA ILE A 27 41.17 25.25 -20.18
C ILE A 27 40.59 25.18 -21.60
N LYS A 28 41.42 25.40 -22.62
CA LYS A 28 40.99 25.46 -24.03
C LYS A 28 40.07 24.31 -24.45
N SER A 29 40.42 23.07 -24.07
CA SER A 29 39.62 21.89 -24.41
C SER A 29 38.26 21.87 -23.71
N GLU A 30 38.16 22.35 -22.47
CA GLU A 30 36.88 22.44 -21.76
C GLU A 30 36.00 23.52 -22.40
N LYS A 31 36.56 24.68 -22.74
CA LYS A 31 35.84 25.74 -23.45
C LYS A 31 35.24 25.24 -24.77
N GLU A 32 36.00 24.46 -25.54
CA GLU A 32 35.51 23.85 -26.79
C GLU A 32 34.29 22.94 -26.52
N ILE A 33 34.36 22.10 -25.48
CA ILE A 33 33.27 21.20 -25.09
C ILE A 33 32.05 21.99 -24.61
N VAL A 34 32.25 23.01 -23.77
CA VAL A 34 31.20 23.88 -23.26
C VAL A 34 30.48 24.61 -24.41
N ASN A 35 31.22 25.13 -25.39
CA ASN A 35 30.63 25.76 -26.58
C ASN A 35 29.81 24.76 -27.40
N GLN A 36 30.31 23.54 -27.60
CA GLN A 36 29.56 22.49 -28.29
C GLN A 36 28.29 22.10 -27.53
N TRP A 37 28.37 21.93 -26.21
CA TRP A 37 27.23 21.64 -25.35
C TRP A 37 26.17 22.77 -25.40
N SER A 38 26.63 24.02 -25.42
CA SER A 38 25.76 25.20 -25.49
C SER A 38 25.03 25.39 -26.82
N ALA A 39 25.42 24.67 -27.88
CA ALA A 39 24.68 24.67 -29.13
C ALA A 39 23.33 23.94 -29.02
N GLU A 40 23.18 23.09 -28.00
CA GLU A 40 22.03 22.22 -27.83
C GLU A 40 21.29 22.42 -26.49
N TRP A 41 21.98 22.97 -25.49
CA TRP A 41 21.49 23.23 -24.14
C TRP A 41 21.74 24.68 -23.72
N TYR A 42 21.03 25.16 -22.70
CA TYR A 42 21.24 26.48 -22.14
C TYR A 42 22.09 26.42 -20.87
N ILE A 43 23.30 26.98 -20.89
CA ILE A 43 24.22 26.96 -19.76
C ILE A 43 23.90 28.13 -18.82
N THR A 44 23.44 27.81 -17.61
CA THR A 44 22.94 28.79 -16.65
C THR A 44 24.01 29.26 -15.66
N ARG A 45 24.93 28.36 -15.28
CA ARG A 45 26.02 28.65 -14.33
C ARG A 45 27.25 27.81 -14.66
N ALA A 46 28.43 28.33 -14.34
CA ALA A 46 29.70 27.62 -14.40
C ALA A 46 30.54 27.96 -13.15
N GLY A 47 31.45 27.08 -12.78
CA GLY A 47 32.35 27.31 -11.64
C GLY A 47 33.38 26.19 -11.46
N ASN A 48 34.15 26.29 -10.39
CA ASN A 48 35.13 25.29 -9.96
C ASN A 48 34.81 24.80 -8.55
N ILE A 49 35.30 23.61 -8.22
CA ILE A 49 35.27 23.06 -6.86
C ILE A 49 36.55 22.29 -6.57
N SER A 50 37.00 22.33 -5.33
CA SER A 50 38.12 21.52 -4.86
C SER A 50 37.59 20.44 -3.93
N VAL A 51 37.87 19.17 -4.26
CA VAL A 51 37.45 18.00 -3.48
C VAL A 51 38.66 17.07 -3.31
N LEU A 52 38.99 16.74 -2.06
CA LEU A 52 40.11 15.85 -1.70
C LEU A 52 41.42 16.20 -2.42
N GLY A 53 41.74 17.50 -2.52
CA GLY A 53 42.95 18.02 -3.15
C GLY A 53 42.96 17.98 -4.69
N SER A 54 41.81 17.72 -5.33
CA SER A 54 41.62 17.79 -6.78
C SER A 54 40.67 18.91 -7.16
N GLU A 55 40.96 19.60 -8.26
CA GLU A 55 40.10 20.65 -8.78
C GLU A 55 39.28 20.13 -9.96
N TYR A 56 37.98 20.42 -9.91
CA TYR A 56 37.01 20.06 -10.94
C TYR A 56 36.30 21.31 -11.42
N GLN A 57 36.18 21.46 -12.73
CA GLN A 57 35.30 22.46 -13.34
C GLN A 57 33.91 21.87 -13.50
N TYR A 58 32.87 22.71 -13.43
CA TYR A 58 31.51 22.26 -13.65
C TYR A 58 30.65 23.33 -14.33
N ILE A 59 29.57 22.86 -14.96
CA ILE A 59 28.49 23.72 -15.46
C ILE A 59 27.11 23.17 -15.05
N PHE A 60 26.15 24.08 -14.93
CA PHE A 60 24.73 23.77 -14.88
C PHE A 60 24.14 24.03 -16.26
N ALA A 61 23.52 23.01 -16.84
CA ALA A 61 22.94 23.05 -18.18
C ALA A 61 21.44 22.75 -18.13
N LYS A 62 20.62 23.71 -18.54
CA LYS A 62 19.17 23.56 -18.65
C LYS A 62 18.80 22.98 -20.03
N PRO A 63 17.94 21.95 -20.10
CA PRO A 63 17.57 21.33 -21.37
C PRO A 63 16.71 22.28 -22.22
N THR A 64 16.90 22.22 -23.53
CA THR A 64 15.97 22.80 -24.51
C THR A 64 14.73 21.91 -24.64
N GLU A 65 13.64 22.44 -25.21
CA GLU A 65 12.37 21.71 -25.38
C GLU A 65 12.56 20.35 -26.07
N SER A 66 13.42 20.29 -27.09
CA SER A 66 13.71 19.05 -27.81
C SER A 66 14.40 18.00 -26.92
N TYR A 67 15.26 18.43 -25.99
CA TYR A 67 15.90 17.53 -25.03
C TYR A 67 14.99 17.12 -23.88
N GLU A 68 14.13 18.03 -23.41
CA GLU A 68 13.10 17.69 -22.43
C GLU A 68 12.13 16.65 -23.01
N GLU A 69 11.71 16.80 -24.26
CA GLU A 69 10.86 15.80 -24.90
C GLU A 69 11.58 14.44 -25.07
N ALA A 70 12.86 14.47 -25.45
CA ALA A 70 13.64 13.27 -25.69
C ALA A 70 13.97 12.50 -24.40
N LEU A 71 14.35 13.20 -23.34
CA LEU A 71 14.90 12.60 -22.10
C LEU A 71 13.94 12.65 -20.91
N GLY A 72 12.90 13.48 -20.96
CA GLY A 72 12.02 13.69 -19.80
C GLY A 72 12.68 14.47 -18.65
N ILE A 73 13.79 15.15 -18.92
CA ILE A 73 14.51 15.99 -17.97
C ILE A 73 14.10 17.44 -18.20
N SER A 74 13.58 18.11 -17.17
CA SER A 74 13.16 19.52 -17.25
C SER A 74 14.04 20.46 -16.41
N ARG A 75 14.73 19.92 -15.40
CA ARG A 75 15.59 20.65 -14.45
C ARG A 75 17.02 20.82 -14.97
N GLU A 76 17.81 21.67 -14.31
CA GLU A 76 19.22 21.89 -14.66
C GLU A 76 20.05 20.62 -14.41
N LEU A 77 20.82 20.18 -15.39
CA LEU A 77 21.74 19.06 -15.28
C LEU A 77 23.14 19.55 -14.88
N VAL A 78 23.78 18.85 -13.96
CA VAL A 78 25.19 19.10 -13.61
C VAL A 78 26.10 18.37 -14.58
N VAL A 79 27.07 19.08 -15.13
CA VAL A 79 28.15 18.52 -15.96
C VAL A 79 29.47 18.81 -15.27
N VAL A 80 30.21 17.76 -14.94
CA VAL A 80 31.50 17.81 -14.25
C VAL A 80 32.62 17.48 -15.22
N PHE A 81 33.68 18.28 -15.20
CA PHE A 81 34.88 18.08 -16.01
C PHE A 81 36.02 17.54 -15.15
N SER A 82 36.58 16.41 -15.56
CA SER A 82 37.75 15.78 -14.96
C SER A 82 38.92 15.83 -15.94
N THR A 83 39.92 16.65 -15.62
CA THR A 83 41.11 16.82 -16.49
C THR A 83 42.19 15.75 -16.29
N TYR A 84 41.93 14.75 -15.43
CA TYR A 84 42.86 13.68 -15.10
C TYR A 84 42.86 12.58 -16.16
N SER A 85 44.03 11.99 -16.42
CA SER A 85 44.21 10.93 -17.43
C SER A 85 43.60 9.60 -17.02
N ASN A 86 43.50 9.34 -15.72
CA ASN A 86 42.86 8.17 -15.13
C ASN A 86 41.61 8.60 -14.36
N PHE A 87 40.56 7.77 -14.39
CA PHE A 87 39.38 8.00 -13.58
C PHE A 87 39.59 7.42 -12.18
N GLU A 88 39.23 8.20 -11.16
CA GLU A 88 39.35 7.82 -9.75
C GLU A 88 38.02 8.06 -9.04
N ALA A 89 37.73 7.27 -8.00
CA ALA A 89 36.46 7.34 -7.28
C ALA A 89 36.15 8.74 -6.71
N ARG A 90 37.17 9.50 -6.30
CA ARG A 90 37.02 10.89 -5.81
C ARG A 90 36.39 11.84 -6.82
N SER A 91 36.46 11.54 -8.12
CA SER A 91 35.78 12.35 -9.15
C SER A 91 34.26 12.24 -9.04
N LEU A 92 33.72 11.16 -8.46
CA LEU A 92 32.29 11.02 -8.20
C LEU A 92 31.81 11.94 -7.06
N GLU A 93 32.65 12.15 -6.04
CA GLU A 93 32.36 13.02 -4.89
C GLU A 93 32.27 14.51 -5.28
N ALA A 94 32.90 14.90 -6.39
CA ALA A 94 32.81 16.26 -6.92
C ALA A 94 31.36 16.69 -7.17
N TYR A 95 30.52 15.78 -7.68
CA TYR A 95 29.10 16.08 -7.88
C TYR A 95 28.36 16.37 -6.57
N ASP A 96 28.60 15.57 -5.53
CA ASP A 96 27.93 15.73 -4.23
C ASP A 96 28.30 17.09 -3.61
N ALA A 97 29.59 17.45 -3.66
CA ALA A 97 30.08 18.75 -3.19
C ALA A 97 29.52 19.94 -4.01
N ILE A 98 29.39 19.81 -5.34
CA ILE A 98 28.83 20.87 -6.20
C ILE A 98 27.38 21.17 -5.82
N CYS A 99 26.65 20.14 -5.42
CA CYS A 99 25.23 20.26 -5.15
C CYS A 99 24.90 20.53 -3.68
N GLU A 100 25.92 20.62 -2.82
CA GLU A 100 25.76 20.96 -1.42
C GLU A 100 25.16 22.39 -1.29
N GLY A 101 24.09 22.54 -0.51
CA GLY A 101 23.41 23.82 -0.32
C GLY A 101 22.52 24.30 -1.48
N ILE A 102 22.40 23.54 -2.58
CA ILE A 102 21.49 23.88 -3.68
C ILE A 102 20.12 23.21 -3.49
N GLN A 103 19.05 23.98 -3.69
CA GLN A 103 17.68 23.47 -3.60
C GLN A 103 17.42 22.35 -4.61
N ASP A 104 16.91 21.21 -4.13
CA ASP A 104 16.68 20.00 -4.93
C ASP A 104 15.66 20.19 -6.05
N ALA A 105 14.74 21.15 -5.90
CA ALA A 105 13.76 21.51 -6.94
C ALA A 105 14.40 22.07 -8.22
N ARG A 106 15.64 22.57 -8.15
CA ARG A 106 16.32 23.26 -9.27
C ARG A 106 17.13 22.32 -10.17
N ILE A 107 17.68 21.26 -9.60
CA ILE A 107 18.65 20.37 -10.27
C ILE A 107 18.00 19.03 -10.63
N GLU A 108 18.36 18.47 -11.78
CA GLU A 108 18.10 17.07 -12.10
C GLU A 108 19.10 16.18 -11.37
N ARG A 109 18.56 15.33 -10.52
CA ARG A 109 19.36 14.48 -9.63
C ARG A 109 19.32 13.00 -10.01
N THR A 110 18.49 12.58 -10.98
CA THR A 110 18.50 11.17 -11.44
C THR A 110 19.77 10.82 -12.21
N CYS A 111 20.42 11.82 -12.81
CA CYS A 111 21.66 11.66 -13.55
C CYS A 111 22.51 12.92 -13.52
N TYR A 112 23.79 12.78 -13.83
CA TYR A 112 24.68 13.89 -14.13
C TYR A 112 25.71 13.45 -15.17
N VAL A 113 26.41 14.41 -15.77
CA VAL A 113 27.37 14.14 -16.83
C VAL A 113 28.78 14.23 -16.28
N MET A 114 29.59 13.22 -16.58
CA MET A 114 31.03 13.21 -16.27
C MET A 114 31.81 13.25 -17.58
N ILE A 115 32.50 14.35 -17.83
CA ILE A 115 33.35 14.53 -19.00
C ILE A 115 34.81 14.41 -18.54
N SER A 116 35.51 13.36 -18.95
CA SER A 116 36.87 13.06 -18.49
C SER A 116 37.89 13.05 -19.62
N LYS A 117 39.15 13.40 -19.34
CA LYS A 117 40.27 13.15 -20.28
C LYS A 117 40.61 11.67 -20.41
N CYS A 118 40.13 10.81 -19.52
CA CYS A 118 40.32 9.36 -19.63
C CYS A 118 39.60 8.81 -20.88
N PRO A 119 40.31 8.20 -21.85
CA PRO A 119 39.68 7.65 -23.06
C PRO A 119 38.70 6.50 -22.76
N HIS A 120 39.00 5.70 -21.74
CA HIS A 120 38.24 4.50 -21.34
C HIS A 120 37.22 4.79 -20.23
N ILE A 121 36.80 6.05 -20.06
CA ILE A 121 35.87 6.47 -19.00
C ILE A 121 34.57 5.65 -18.97
N LYS A 122 34.07 5.21 -20.14
CA LYS A 122 32.87 4.37 -20.26
C LYS A 122 33.01 3.04 -19.52
N GLU A 123 34.17 2.40 -19.64
CA GLU A 123 34.46 1.09 -19.05
C GLU A 123 34.75 1.25 -17.56
N GLN A 124 35.56 2.25 -17.21
CA GLN A 124 35.99 2.50 -15.83
C GLN A 124 34.83 2.93 -14.92
N ILE A 125 33.91 3.78 -15.39
CA ILE A 125 32.75 4.18 -14.58
C ILE A 125 31.91 2.97 -14.15
N ASN A 126 31.76 1.96 -15.01
CA ASN A 126 30.97 0.78 -14.69
C ASN A 126 31.61 -0.07 -13.58
N SER A 127 32.94 -0.09 -13.43
CA SER A 127 33.59 -0.79 -12.33
C SER A 127 33.35 -0.12 -10.97
N PHE A 128 33.27 1.22 -10.94
CA PHE A 128 33.02 1.99 -9.71
C PHE A 128 31.56 2.07 -9.30
N LEU A 129 30.62 1.98 -10.25
CA LEU A 129 29.16 2.07 -10.01
C LEU A 129 28.48 0.70 -9.87
N SER A 130 29.26 -0.38 -9.67
CA SER A 130 28.78 -1.76 -9.64
C SER A 130 27.93 -2.12 -8.42
N ASN A 131 27.92 -1.28 -7.38
CA ASN A 131 27.17 -1.49 -6.14
C ASN A 131 26.24 -0.31 -5.81
N GLN A 132 24.93 -0.63 -5.68
CA GLN A 132 23.86 0.12 -4.99
C GLN A 132 23.46 1.51 -5.51
N GLU A 133 22.15 1.69 -5.75
CA GLU A 133 21.40 2.96 -5.89
C GLU A 133 22.16 4.17 -6.48
N CYS A 134 22.97 3.95 -7.52
CA CYS A 134 23.80 5.00 -8.08
C CYS A 134 22.98 5.85 -9.06
N GLN A 135 22.96 7.15 -8.80
CA GLN A 135 22.64 8.17 -9.79
C GLN A 135 23.34 7.85 -11.11
N VAL A 136 22.62 7.96 -12.24
CA VAL A 136 23.19 7.54 -13.53
C VAL A 136 24.24 8.55 -13.95
N VAL A 137 25.50 8.11 -14.01
CA VAL A 137 26.59 8.92 -14.54
C VAL A 137 26.66 8.71 -16.04
N ILE A 138 26.62 9.81 -16.79
CA ILE A 138 26.68 9.79 -18.25
C ILE A 138 28.12 10.12 -18.65
N PRO A 139 28.94 9.11 -19.00
CA PRO A 139 30.35 9.30 -19.27
C PRO A 139 30.56 9.88 -20.67
N PHE A 140 31.45 10.85 -20.80
CA PHE A 140 32.01 11.29 -22.06
C PHE A 140 33.52 11.44 -21.95
N SER A 141 34.26 11.16 -23.02
CA SER A 141 35.66 11.54 -23.11
C SER A 141 35.85 12.86 -23.84
N PHE A 142 36.94 13.57 -23.54
CA PHE A 142 37.31 14.80 -24.26
C PHE A 142 37.55 14.55 -25.77
N GLU A 143 38.03 13.35 -26.13
CA GLU A 143 38.30 12.98 -27.53
C GLU A 143 37.01 12.79 -28.33
N GLU A 144 35.96 12.27 -27.70
CA GLU A 144 34.68 12.05 -28.38
C GLU A 144 34.04 13.37 -28.82
N PHE A 145 34.14 14.42 -27.99
CA PHE A 145 33.69 15.77 -28.38
C PHE A 145 34.49 16.32 -29.56
N LYS A 146 35.81 16.06 -29.62
CA LYS A 146 36.64 16.48 -30.75
C LYS A 146 36.26 15.76 -32.04
N GLN A 147 35.94 14.47 -31.97
CA GLN A 147 35.57 13.64 -33.11
C GLN A 147 34.16 13.93 -33.63
N ASN A 148 33.22 14.28 -32.74
CA ASN A 148 31.80 14.42 -33.05
C ASN A 148 31.33 15.89 -33.07
N LYS A 149 32.20 16.86 -33.43
CA LYS A 149 31.87 18.30 -33.44
C LYS A 149 30.63 18.64 -34.28
N SER A 150 30.33 17.84 -35.30
CA SER A 150 29.25 18.07 -36.26
C SER A 150 28.00 17.20 -36.01
N ASP A 151 28.06 16.23 -35.11
CA ASP A 151 26.97 15.29 -34.87
C ASP A 151 26.01 15.82 -33.80
N SER A 152 24.88 16.38 -34.24
CA SER A 152 23.79 16.85 -33.38
C SER A 152 23.06 15.74 -32.59
N TYR A 153 23.35 14.47 -32.84
CA TYR A 153 22.77 13.34 -32.10
C TYR A 153 23.74 12.71 -31.10
N PHE A 154 25.02 13.11 -31.10
CA PHE A 154 26.06 12.53 -30.26
C PHE A 154 25.69 12.54 -28.77
N ILE A 155 25.31 13.70 -28.24
CA ILE A 155 24.93 13.84 -26.82
C ILE A 155 23.67 13.02 -26.54
N ARG A 156 22.62 13.13 -27.38
CA ARG A 156 21.36 12.37 -27.21
C ARG A 156 21.58 10.86 -27.18
N ASN A 157 22.39 10.35 -28.09
CA ASN A 157 22.68 8.93 -28.20
C ASN A 157 23.45 8.43 -26.97
N ARG A 158 24.40 9.21 -26.45
CA ARG A 158 25.11 8.85 -25.21
C ARG A 158 24.16 8.73 -24.01
N PHE A 159 23.23 9.68 -23.83
CA PHE A 159 22.23 9.56 -22.77
C PHE A 159 21.45 8.25 -22.92
N ARG A 160 20.92 7.97 -24.11
CA ARG A 160 20.16 6.74 -24.38
C ARG A 160 20.96 5.47 -24.09
N GLU A 161 22.23 5.42 -24.50
CA GLU A 161 23.13 4.29 -24.21
C GLU A 161 23.31 4.05 -22.71
N SER A 162 23.55 5.12 -21.93
CA SER A 162 23.78 5.05 -20.48
C SER A 162 22.57 4.56 -19.69
N PHE A 163 21.34 4.79 -20.20
CA PHE A 163 20.11 4.30 -19.56
C PHE A 163 19.60 2.97 -20.11
N LYS A 164 19.99 2.57 -21.34
CA LYS A 164 19.49 1.34 -22.00
C LYS A 164 19.84 0.06 -21.23
N SER A 165 20.95 0.06 -20.49
CA SER A 165 21.41 -1.11 -19.73
C SER A 165 20.70 -1.30 -18.38
N ARG A 166 19.84 -0.36 -17.95
CA ARG A 166 19.21 -0.38 -16.62
C ARG A 166 17.69 -0.33 -16.73
N ASP A 167 17.01 -1.24 -16.04
CA ASP A 167 15.58 -1.13 -15.82
C ASP A 167 15.32 -0.15 -14.65
N LEU A 168 14.96 1.09 -14.97
CA LEU A 168 14.69 2.10 -13.94
C LEU A 168 13.34 1.88 -13.23
N PHE A 169 12.50 0.96 -13.72
CA PHE A 169 11.28 0.58 -13.03
C PHE A 169 11.54 -0.49 -11.97
N ASP A 170 12.52 -1.38 -12.19
CA ASP A 170 12.86 -2.50 -11.30
C ASP A 170 13.78 -2.10 -10.14
N TYR A 171 13.25 -1.27 -9.23
CA TYR A 171 13.89 -1.05 -7.93
C TYR A 171 13.06 -1.77 -6.85
N SER A 172 13.69 -2.72 -6.15
CA SER A 172 13.08 -3.50 -5.06
C SER A 172 13.26 -2.86 -3.67
N ASP A 173 14.32 -2.07 -3.52
CA ASP A 173 14.76 -1.52 -2.24
C ASP A 173 14.08 -0.17 -1.92
N PRO A 174 13.92 0.17 -0.63
CA PRO A 174 13.43 1.49 -0.23
C PRO A 174 14.34 2.59 -0.77
N LEU A 175 13.77 3.49 -1.57
CA LEU A 175 14.52 4.58 -2.18
C LEU A 175 15.10 5.49 -1.09
N LYS A 176 16.41 5.38 -0.86
CA LYS A 176 17.11 6.20 0.17
C LYS A 176 17.44 7.59 -0.32
N LYS A 177 17.40 7.83 -1.63
CA LYS A 177 17.65 9.13 -2.27
C LYS A 177 16.36 9.69 -2.88
N ASP A 178 16.23 11.01 -2.86
CA ASP A 178 15.03 11.76 -3.30
C ASP A 178 14.71 11.60 -4.81
N PHE A 179 15.66 11.09 -5.60
CA PHE A 179 15.64 11.19 -7.06
C PHE A 179 14.53 10.37 -7.73
N TYR A 180 14.10 9.30 -7.05
CA TYR A 180 13.03 8.41 -7.49
C TYR A 180 11.79 8.52 -6.60
N PHE A 181 11.72 9.52 -5.72
CA PHE A 181 10.59 9.78 -4.85
C PHE A 181 9.60 10.69 -5.57
N PHE A 182 8.38 10.19 -5.80
CA PHE A 182 7.35 10.89 -6.58
C PHE A 182 6.10 11.11 -5.72
N GLY A 183 5.46 12.27 -5.86
CA GLY A 183 4.07 12.51 -5.41
C GLY A 183 3.78 12.46 -3.90
N ARG A 184 4.78 12.32 -3.03
CA ARG A 184 4.59 12.14 -1.58
C ARG A 184 5.04 13.33 -0.72
N ASN A 185 5.40 14.46 -1.35
CA ASN A 185 5.91 15.63 -0.64
C ASN A 185 4.90 16.20 0.37
N GLU A 186 3.60 16.20 0.05
CA GLU A 186 2.57 16.73 0.94
C GLU A 186 2.48 15.93 2.25
N ILE A 187 2.62 14.60 2.19
CA ILE A 187 2.64 13.75 3.40
C ILE A 187 3.87 14.04 4.25
N VAL A 188 5.02 14.23 3.61
CA VAL A 188 6.28 14.53 4.30
C VAL A 188 6.20 15.89 5.00
N VAL A 189 5.69 16.91 4.30
CA VAL A 189 5.50 18.24 4.87
C VAL A 189 4.51 18.20 6.04
N ASP A 190 3.38 17.51 5.91
CA ASP A 190 2.41 17.38 6.99
C ASP A 190 2.98 16.70 8.25
N ILE A 191 3.84 15.68 8.12
CA ILE A 191 4.51 15.06 9.26
C ILE A 191 5.44 16.05 9.96
N ILE A 192 6.17 16.86 9.19
CA ILE A 192 7.10 17.87 9.71
C ILE A 192 6.33 19.02 10.37
N ASP A 193 5.29 19.54 9.74
CA ASP A 193 4.44 20.60 10.28
C ASP A 193 3.82 20.17 11.62
N LYS A 194 3.26 18.96 11.69
CA LYS A 194 2.73 18.42 12.94
C LYS A 194 3.78 18.23 14.02
N HIS A 195 5.01 17.88 13.66
CA HIS A 195 6.11 17.84 14.62
C HIS A 195 6.39 19.25 15.20
N HIS A 196 6.42 20.29 14.35
CA HIS A 196 6.58 21.66 14.81
C HIS A 196 5.42 22.17 15.66
N GLU A 197 4.20 21.69 15.41
CA GLU A 197 3.02 21.92 16.25
C GLU A 197 3.01 21.08 17.55
N ASN A 198 4.06 20.27 17.79
CA ASN A 198 4.16 19.34 18.90
C ASN A 198 2.97 18.35 18.93
N LEU A 199 2.64 17.76 17.79
CA LEU A 199 1.58 16.76 17.62
C LEU A 199 2.16 15.41 17.17
N ASN A 200 1.62 14.33 17.72
CA ASN A 200 1.96 12.96 17.31
C ASN A 200 1.18 12.56 16.05
N THR A 201 1.77 11.68 15.24
CA THR A 201 1.19 11.27 13.96
C THR A 201 1.24 9.77 13.73
N GLY A 202 0.40 9.28 12.83
CA GLY A 202 0.46 7.90 12.35
C GLY A 202 0.24 7.85 10.85
N LEU A 203 1.11 7.12 10.15
CA LEU A 203 1.05 6.90 8.71
C LEU A 203 0.99 5.41 8.40
N PHE A 204 -0.14 4.98 7.88
CA PHE A 204 -0.42 3.58 7.58
C PHE A 204 -0.57 3.37 6.08
N GLY A 205 -0.29 2.17 5.62
CA GLY A 205 -0.50 1.83 4.21
C GLY A 205 -0.10 0.40 3.94
N LEU A 206 -0.69 -0.18 2.89
CA LEU A 206 -0.40 -1.56 2.49
C LEU A 206 1.10 -1.78 2.22
N ARG A 207 1.50 -3.05 2.10
CA ARG A 207 2.89 -3.39 1.78
C ARG A 207 3.31 -2.77 0.45
N LYS A 208 4.57 -2.31 0.37
CA LYS A 208 5.17 -1.69 -0.83
C LYS A 208 4.47 -0.41 -1.34
N THR A 209 3.77 0.34 -0.48
CA THR A 209 3.19 1.67 -0.80
C THR A 209 4.21 2.83 -0.76
N GLY A 210 5.39 2.60 -0.18
CA GLY A 210 6.47 3.59 -0.09
C GLY A 210 6.72 4.21 1.28
N LYS A 211 6.18 3.61 2.38
CA LYS A 211 6.39 4.06 3.78
C LYS A 211 7.85 4.39 4.11
N THR A 212 8.75 3.43 3.95
CA THR A 212 10.17 3.62 4.26
C THR A 212 10.84 4.71 3.41
N SER A 213 10.41 4.93 2.16
CA SER A 213 10.88 6.05 1.35
C SER A 213 10.41 7.41 1.88
N ILE A 214 9.18 7.48 2.42
CA ILE A 214 8.65 8.67 3.09
C ILE A 214 9.47 8.98 4.36
N ILE A 215 9.79 7.96 5.17
CA ILE A 215 10.62 8.12 6.38
C ILE A 215 11.97 8.76 6.04
N TYR A 216 12.68 8.22 5.06
CA TYR A 216 13.98 8.78 4.69
C TYR A 216 13.86 10.22 4.18
N ASP A 217 12.77 10.57 3.49
CA ASP A 217 12.54 11.94 3.07
C ASP A 217 12.22 12.89 4.22
N VAL A 218 11.42 12.45 5.20
CA VAL A 218 11.18 13.18 6.45
C VAL A 218 12.51 13.46 7.15
N ILE A 219 13.33 12.44 7.36
CA ILE A 219 14.64 12.59 8.05
C ILE A 219 15.53 13.60 7.32
N ARG A 220 15.63 13.52 5.99
CA ARG A 220 16.48 14.43 5.21
C ARG A 220 16.01 15.88 5.28
N LYS A 221 14.70 16.13 5.32
CA LYS A 221 14.14 17.49 5.36
C LYS A 221 14.18 18.06 6.77
N ILE A 222 13.73 17.30 7.77
CA ILE A 222 13.69 17.75 9.16
C ILE A 222 15.09 18.01 9.74
N ASP A 223 16.11 17.27 9.32
CA ASP A 223 17.50 17.49 9.77
C ASP A 223 18.10 18.81 9.22
N LYS A 224 17.58 19.31 8.08
CA LYS A 224 17.93 20.63 7.55
C LYS A 224 17.24 21.76 8.33
N ASP A 225 16.19 21.43 9.08
CA ASP A 225 15.49 22.33 9.99
C ASP A 225 16.06 22.20 11.43
N ASP A 226 15.51 22.97 12.38
CA ASP A 226 15.92 22.98 13.80
C ASP A 226 15.38 21.76 14.58
N ALA A 227 15.38 20.58 13.95
CA ALA A 227 14.86 19.34 14.52
C ALA A 227 15.73 18.12 14.13
N LEU A 228 15.47 16.98 14.77
CA LEU A 228 16.21 15.73 14.63
C LEU A 228 15.25 14.58 14.31
N GLY A 229 15.34 14.01 13.11
CA GLY A 229 14.53 12.83 12.75
C GLY A 229 15.22 11.51 13.09
N VAL A 230 14.71 10.71 14.02
CA VAL A 230 15.35 9.45 14.46
C VAL A 230 14.49 8.26 14.06
N LEU A 231 15.05 7.37 13.23
CA LEU A 231 14.40 6.12 12.83
C LEU A 231 14.56 5.05 13.90
N VAL A 232 13.45 4.45 14.29
CA VAL A 232 13.37 3.25 15.11
C VAL A 232 12.71 2.16 14.28
N ASP A 233 13.53 1.27 13.72
CA ASP A 233 13.05 0.09 13.00
C ASP A 233 12.56 -0.96 14.01
N CYS A 234 11.25 -1.17 14.08
CA CYS A 234 10.67 -2.10 15.03
C CYS A 234 10.88 -3.57 14.63
N GLN A 235 11.28 -3.87 13.39
CA GLN A 235 11.65 -5.20 12.94
C GLN A 235 13.04 -5.62 13.43
N ASN A 236 13.90 -4.64 13.74
CA ASN A 236 15.25 -4.91 14.21
C ASN A 236 15.23 -5.82 15.44
N THR A 237 15.96 -6.93 15.39
CA THR A 237 16.04 -7.88 16.51
C THR A 237 16.68 -7.28 17.76
N SER A 238 17.52 -6.27 17.60
CA SER A 238 18.02 -5.45 18.71
C SER A 238 16.93 -4.55 19.30
N PHE A 239 15.77 -4.41 18.69
CA PHE A 239 14.66 -3.67 19.28
C PHE A 239 13.57 -4.63 19.76
N ASN A 240 13.00 -5.45 18.89
CA ASN A 240 11.83 -6.27 19.24
C ASN A 240 12.13 -7.41 20.22
N MET A 241 13.36 -7.92 20.34
CA MET A 241 13.68 -8.95 21.35
C MET A 241 13.94 -8.34 22.74
N ARG A 242 14.00 -7.01 22.85
CA ARG A 242 14.18 -6.33 24.14
C ARG A 242 12.81 -6.18 24.82
N ARG A 243 12.78 -6.44 26.13
CA ARG A 243 11.63 -6.05 26.96
C ARG A 243 11.41 -4.54 26.91
N TRP A 244 10.18 -4.10 27.17
CA TRP A 244 9.75 -2.70 27.05
C TRP A 244 10.73 -1.67 27.64
N ASN A 245 11.32 -1.95 28.80
CA ASN A 245 12.26 -1.07 29.50
C ASN A 245 13.59 -0.93 28.76
N ARG A 246 14.14 -2.04 28.24
CA ARG A 246 15.36 -2.04 27.42
C ARG A 246 15.08 -1.52 25.99
N ALA A 247 13.86 -1.68 25.49
CA ALA A 247 13.44 -1.06 24.23
C ALA A 247 13.48 0.48 24.31
N LEU A 248 13.09 1.07 25.46
CA LEU A 248 13.25 2.51 25.70
C LEU A 248 14.73 2.95 25.66
N TYR A 249 15.63 2.15 26.26
CA TYR A 249 17.07 2.37 26.13
C TYR A 249 17.51 2.37 24.68
N PHE A 250 17.07 1.40 23.87
CA PHE A 250 17.42 1.33 22.46
C PHE A 250 17.03 2.60 21.71
N VAL A 251 15.83 3.13 21.95
CA VAL A 251 15.39 4.41 21.36
C VAL A 251 16.35 5.54 21.73
N VAL A 252 16.68 5.67 23.02
CA VAL A 252 17.64 6.68 23.50
C VAL A 252 19.01 6.50 22.84
N SER A 253 19.50 5.26 22.73
CA SER A 253 20.76 4.93 22.04
C SER A 253 20.78 5.42 20.59
N GLN A 254 19.68 5.27 19.84
CA GLN A 254 19.58 5.79 18.47
C GLN A 254 19.69 7.32 18.42
N VAL A 255 19.03 8.02 19.35
CA VAL A 255 19.10 9.49 19.43
C VAL A 255 20.51 9.96 19.82
N CYS A 256 21.14 9.29 20.79
CA CYS A 256 22.51 9.57 21.24
C CYS A 256 23.51 9.39 20.09
N LYS A 257 23.41 8.29 19.33
CA LYS A 257 24.27 8.02 18.17
C LYS A 257 24.14 9.11 17.10
N LYS A 258 22.91 9.55 16.81
CA LYS A 258 22.68 10.62 15.84
C LYS A 258 23.26 11.97 16.28
N THR A 259 23.31 12.22 17.58
CA THR A 259 23.79 13.50 18.15
C THR A 259 25.24 13.47 18.63
N ASN A 260 25.92 12.32 18.54
CA ASN A 260 27.24 12.07 19.12
C ASN A 260 27.31 12.40 20.63
N ILE A 261 26.19 12.24 21.35
CA ILE A 261 26.12 12.40 22.80
C ILE A 261 26.33 11.04 23.47
N ALA A 262 27.07 11.01 24.58
CA ALA A 262 27.36 9.79 25.31
C ALA A 262 26.07 9.05 25.72
N GLU A 263 26.04 7.75 25.41
CA GLU A 263 24.92 6.87 25.73
C GLU A 263 24.87 6.59 27.24
N PRO A 264 23.67 6.46 27.84
CA PRO A 264 23.55 5.92 29.19
C PRO A 264 23.93 4.43 29.22
N GLU A 265 24.22 3.89 30.40
CA GLU A 265 24.39 2.44 30.56
C GLU A 265 23.04 1.72 30.39
N GLU A 266 22.99 0.72 29.51
CA GLU A 266 21.77 -0.07 29.25
C GLU A 266 21.20 -0.62 30.56
N ASP A 267 22.06 -1.12 31.47
CA ASP A 267 21.68 -1.77 32.72
C ASP A 267 20.84 -0.89 33.66
N LYS A 268 20.99 0.44 33.58
CA LYS A 268 20.23 1.40 34.40
C LYS A 268 18.75 1.51 34.02
N PHE A 269 18.37 1.08 32.81
CA PHE A 269 16.97 1.03 32.36
C PHE A 269 16.21 -0.17 32.95
N THR A 270 16.15 -0.25 34.28
CA THR A 270 15.29 -1.21 35.00
C THR A 270 13.81 -0.86 34.77
N GLU A 271 12.90 -1.80 35.02
CA GLU A 271 11.46 -1.57 34.88
C GLU A 271 10.98 -0.34 35.67
N GLU A 272 11.54 -0.10 36.85
CA GLU A 272 11.20 1.05 37.70
C GLU A 272 11.75 2.39 37.20
N ASN A 273 12.92 2.37 36.53
CA ASN A 273 13.66 3.59 36.18
C ASN A 273 13.57 3.98 34.71
N ALA A 274 13.19 3.06 33.81
CA ALA A 274 13.30 3.26 32.37
C ALA A 274 12.52 4.47 31.86
N GLY A 275 11.29 4.68 32.34
CA GLY A 275 10.47 5.84 31.94
C GLY A 275 11.10 7.19 32.35
N ARG A 276 11.62 7.28 33.58
CA ARG A 276 12.31 8.48 34.09
C ARG A 276 13.59 8.76 33.30
N LEU A 277 14.43 7.74 33.12
CA LEU A 277 15.69 7.88 32.38
C LEU A 277 15.47 8.26 30.92
N PHE A 278 14.41 7.73 30.29
CA PHE A 278 14.04 8.10 28.93
C PHE A 278 13.78 9.62 28.80
N VAL A 279 12.94 10.18 29.67
CA VAL A 279 12.65 11.63 29.70
C VAL A 279 13.90 12.46 29.96
N GLU A 280 14.70 12.08 30.97
CA GLU A 280 15.90 12.79 31.35
C GLU A 280 16.91 12.86 30.20
N GLN A 281 17.13 11.75 29.49
CA GLN A 281 18.07 11.72 28.36
C GLN A 281 17.55 12.53 27.17
N LEU A 282 16.29 12.38 26.76
CA LEU A 282 15.75 13.17 25.65
C LEU A 282 15.76 14.68 25.96
N THR A 283 15.40 15.06 27.20
CA THR A 283 15.45 16.46 27.64
C THR A 283 16.88 16.99 27.66
N LYS A 284 17.85 16.18 28.10
CA LYS A 284 19.27 16.53 28.07
C LYS A 284 19.74 16.75 26.63
N ILE A 285 19.40 15.85 25.72
CA ILE A 285 19.76 15.95 24.30
C ILE A 285 19.15 17.21 23.68
N HIS A 286 17.86 17.46 23.92
CA HIS A 286 17.17 18.65 23.46
C HIS A 286 17.84 19.93 23.97
N ARG A 287 18.20 20.01 25.26
CA ARG A 287 18.91 21.17 25.83
C ARG A 287 20.31 21.36 25.27
N THR A 288 21.03 20.29 24.99
CA THR A 288 22.39 20.37 24.43
C THR A 288 22.38 20.77 22.96
N THR A 289 21.45 20.23 22.18
CA THR A 289 21.38 20.42 20.73
C THR A 289 20.51 21.61 20.31
N GLN A 290 19.62 22.07 21.20
CA GLN A 290 18.56 23.05 20.90
C GLN A 290 17.61 22.60 19.79
N LYS A 291 17.53 21.29 19.52
CA LYS A 291 16.68 20.70 18.49
C LYS A 291 15.58 19.84 19.09
N SER A 292 14.37 19.92 18.54
CA SER A 292 13.28 18.98 18.87
C SER A 292 13.52 17.62 18.22
N ILE A 293 13.01 16.54 18.82
CA ILE A 293 13.29 15.16 18.37
C ILE A 293 12.02 14.54 17.81
N LEU A 294 12.02 14.13 16.54
CA LEU A 294 10.95 13.34 15.93
C LEU A 294 11.35 11.87 15.89
N LEU A 295 10.67 11.03 16.68
CA LEU A 295 10.87 9.59 16.69
C LEU A 295 9.97 8.93 15.63
N LEU A 296 10.56 8.24 14.64
CA LEU A 296 9.85 7.56 13.56
C LEU A 296 9.89 6.05 13.80
N PHE A 297 8.79 5.46 14.25
CA PHE A 297 8.68 4.01 14.49
C PHE A 297 8.20 3.30 13.22
N ASP A 298 9.11 2.65 12.48
CA ASP A 298 8.77 1.88 11.27
C ASP A 298 8.39 0.43 11.61
N GLU A 299 7.52 -0.17 10.80
CA GLU A 299 7.05 -1.55 10.93
C GLU A 299 6.53 -1.88 12.36
N ILE A 300 5.68 -0.99 12.91
CA ILE A 300 5.14 -1.06 14.28
C ILE A 300 4.49 -2.40 14.63
N GLU A 301 4.03 -3.13 13.63
CA GLU A 301 3.53 -4.49 13.76
C GLU A 301 4.42 -5.43 14.56
N ASN A 302 5.74 -5.24 14.47
CA ASN A 302 6.72 -6.09 15.13
C ASN A 302 6.72 -5.94 16.65
N ILE A 303 6.08 -4.92 17.21
CA ILE A 303 5.86 -4.76 18.65
C ILE A 303 4.38 -4.68 19.03
N THR A 304 3.46 -4.76 18.06
CA THR A 304 2.03 -4.65 18.31
C THR A 304 1.46 -5.96 18.87
N PHE A 305 0.63 -5.86 19.90
CA PHE A 305 -0.09 -6.97 20.51
C PHE A 305 -0.93 -7.77 19.49
N GLY A 306 -1.04 -9.08 19.69
CA GLY A 306 -1.70 -10.01 18.77
C GLY A 306 -1.06 -10.15 17.38
N LYS A 307 -0.06 -9.32 17.03
CA LYS A 307 0.57 -9.28 15.70
C LYS A 307 2.05 -9.65 15.71
N SER A 308 2.80 -9.18 16.71
CA SER A 308 4.24 -9.42 16.79
C SER A 308 4.56 -10.91 16.74
N ALA A 309 5.68 -11.28 16.10
CA ALA A 309 6.21 -12.63 16.17
C ALA A 309 6.82 -12.96 17.55
N VAL A 310 7.09 -11.94 18.36
CA VAL A 310 7.77 -12.04 19.66
C VAL A 310 6.74 -12.08 20.79
N GLU A 311 6.80 -13.13 21.61
CA GLU A 311 5.76 -13.48 22.58
C GLU A 311 5.45 -12.35 23.59
N HIS A 312 6.46 -11.69 24.14
CA HIS A 312 6.24 -10.64 25.15
C HIS A 312 5.56 -9.39 24.59
N TRP A 313 5.63 -9.14 23.29
CA TRP A 313 4.85 -8.10 22.61
C TRP A 313 3.48 -8.61 22.17
N ARG A 314 3.41 -9.81 21.60
CA ARG A 314 2.17 -10.41 21.07
C ARG A 314 1.17 -10.68 22.17
N ASP A 315 1.62 -11.38 23.21
CA ASP A 315 0.80 -11.91 24.28
C ASP A 315 1.10 -11.22 25.61
N GLY A 316 2.22 -10.51 25.77
CA GLY A 316 2.56 -9.82 27.02
C GLY A 316 1.99 -8.40 27.15
N PHE A 317 2.43 -7.70 28.20
CA PHE A 317 2.08 -6.29 28.48
C PHE A 317 3.17 -5.31 28.04
N ASP A 318 4.21 -5.75 27.33
CA ASP A 318 5.32 -4.89 26.96
C ASP A 318 4.88 -3.72 26.06
N PHE A 319 3.93 -3.95 25.15
CA PHE A 319 3.35 -2.87 24.35
C PHE A 319 2.72 -1.79 25.25
N VAL A 320 1.96 -2.22 26.26
CA VAL A 320 1.30 -1.30 27.20
C VAL A 320 2.34 -0.52 27.98
N TYR A 321 3.31 -1.17 28.62
CA TYR A 321 4.30 -0.46 29.44
C TYR A 321 5.23 0.44 28.63
N PHE A 322 5.61 0.02 27.42
CA PHE A 322 6.41 0.82 26.50
C PHE A 322 5.70 2.13 26.13
N TRP A 323 4.47 2.03 25.63
CA TRP A 323 3.71 3.19 25.17
C TRP A 323 3.17 4.04 26.33
N GLN A 324 2.89 3.44 27.48
CA GLN A 324 2.58 4.18 28.71
C GLN A 324 3.77 5.06 29.13
N SER A 325 4.99 4.51 29.06
CA SER A 325 6.21 5.26 29.36
C SER A 325 6.44 6.40 28.38
N ILE A 326 6.28 6.16 27.07
CA ILE A 326 6.41 7.20 26.04
C ILE A 326 5.35 8.28 26.19
N ARG A 327 4.08 7.90 26.42
CA ARG A 327 2.99 8.86 26.62
C ARG A 327 3.21 9.72 27.86
N SER A 328 3.59 9.10 28.97
CA SER A 328 3.94 9.81 30.20
C SER A 328 5.13 10.75 29.97
N ALA A 329 6.14 10.30 29.23
CA ALA A 329 7.29 11.11 28.87
C ALA A 329 6.90 12.34 28.03
N TYR A 330 6.04 12.15 27.04
CA TYR A 330 5.52 13.21 26.18
C TYR A 330 4.72 14.26 26.98
N GLN A 331 3.90 13.84 27.95
CA GLN A 331 3.09 14.73 28.78
C GLN A 331 3.89 15.49 29.85
N ASN A 332 4.94 14.87 30.39
CA ASN A 332 5.71 15.43 31.51
C ASN A 332 6.96 16.21 31.08
N SER A 333 7.36 16.11 29.81
CA SER A 333 8.47 16.88 29.27
C SER A 333 8.05 18.32 28.99
N PRO A 334 8.97 19.31 29.02
CA PRO A 334 8.71 20.61 28.43
C PRO A 334 8.18 20.47 27.00
N SER A 335 7.22 21.32 26.63
CA SER A 335 6.66 21.31 25.27
C SER A 335 7.78 21.44 24.23
N GLY A 336 7.74 20.60 23.19
CA GLY A 336 8.71 20.65 22.09
C GLY A 336 9.99 19.83 22.28
N VAL A 337 10.11 19.02 23.35
CA VAL A 337 11.28 18.11 23.48
C VAL A 337 11.25 17.03 22.40
N PHE A 338 10.14 16.29 22.28
CA PHE A 338 10.00 15.26 21.28
C PHE A 338 8.54 15.00 20.89
N THR A 339 8.34 14.50 19.68
CA THR A 339 7.09 13.85 19.26
C THR A 339 7.42 12.50 18.62
N PHE A 340 6.39 11.72 18.30
CA PHE A 340 6.57 10.48 17.56
C PHE A 340 5.60 10.33 16.39
N CYS A 341 6.05 9.61 15.37
CA CYS A 341 5.27 9.15 14.22
C CYS A 341 5.29 7.61 14.21
N ILE A 342 4.12 7.00 14.14
CA ILE A 342 3.98 5.54 13.99
C ILE A 342 3.75 5.21 12.53
N LEU A 343 4.56 4.32 11.97
CA LEU A 343 4.40 3.81 10.61
C LEU A 343 4.20 2.30 10.62
N GLY A 344 3.22 1.85 9.83
CA GLY A 344 2.88 0.43 9.80
C GLY A 344 1.96 0.03 8.66
N THR A 345 1.75 -1.27 8.52
CA THR A 345 0.77 -1.79 7.56
C THR A 345 -0.68 -1.66 8.04
N ASN A 346 -0.90 -1.52 9.35
CA ASN A 346 -2.21 -1.58 10.00
C ASN A 346 -2.22 -0.62 11.21
N ALA A 347 -3.35 0.07 11.44
CA ALA A 347 -3.59 1.04 12.51
C ALA A 347 -4.11 0.45 13.84
N LYS A 348 -4.31 -0.87 13.95
CA LYS A 348 -4.79 -1.61 15.13
C LYS A 348 -4.18 -1.16 16.46
N CYS A 349 -2.90 -0.78 16.45
CA CYS A 349 -2.18 -0.32 17.64
C CYS A 349 -2.81 0.92 18.32
N VAL A 350 -3.56 1.75 17.58
CA VAL A 350 -4.25 2.94 18.10
C VAL A 350 -5.78 2.84 18.03
N GLU A 351 -6.32 1.76 17.47
CA GLU A 351 -7.76 1.58 17.24
C GLU A 351 -8.42 0.68 18.29
N GLU A 352 -7.68 -0.22 18.94
CA GLU A 352 -8.26 -1.05 20.00
C GLU A 352 -8.15 -0.35 21.38
N PRO A 353 -9.28 -0.21 22.12
CA PRO A 353 -9.28 0.48 23.40
C PRO A 353 -8.65 -0.35 24.54
N LEU A 354 -8.76 -1.68 24.47
CA LEU A 354 -8.31 -2.59 25.51
C LEU A 354 -7.33 -3.63 24.95
N ILE A 355 -6.24 -3.85 25.68
CA ILE A 355 -5.22 -4.86 25.37
C ILE A 355 -5.20 -5.84 26.54
N ARG A 356 -5.73 -7.04 26.33
CA ARG A 356 -5.85 -8.08 27.37
C ARG A 356 -6.50 -7.59 28.67
N GLY A 357 -7.48 -6.68 28.55
CA GLY A 357 -8.20 -6.10 29.68
C GLY A 357 -7.52 -4.88 30.33
N ALA A 358 -6.32 -4.50 29.90
CA ALA A 358 -5.70 -3.22 30.28
C ALA A 358 -6.03 -2.13 29.26
N ASP A 359 -6.06 -0.87 29.71
CA ASP A 359 -6.26 0.28 28.81
C ASP A 359 -5.10 0.40 27.82
N ASN A 360 -5.41 0.64 26.54
CA ASN A 360 -4.39 0.94 25.54
C ASN A 360 -3.88 2.39 25.72
N PRO A 361 -2.60 2.60 26.04
CA PRO A 361 -2.07 3.94 26.31
C PRO A 361 -2.11 4.88 25.11
N ILE A 362 -2.16 4.37 23.88
CA ILE A 362 -2.15 5.18 22.65
C ILE A 362 -3.45 5.06 21.84
N PHE A 363 -4.52 4.54 22.45
CA PHE A 363 -5.85 4.53 21.84
C PHE A 363 -6.28 5.95 21.44
N ASN A 364 -6.64 6.14 20.18
CA ASN A 364 -7.06 7.42 19.60
C ASN A 364 -6.13 8.62 19.89
N ILE A 365 -4.83 8.39 20.11
CA ILE A 365 -3.88 9.48 20.39
C ILE A 365 -3.68 10.42 19.17
N PHE A 366 -3.91 9.90 17.96
CA PHE A 366 -3.99 10.65 16.72
C PHE A 366 -4.98 9.96 15.77
N GLN A 367 -5.42 10.68 14.74
CA GLN A 367 -6.18 10.09 13.64
C GLN A 367 -5.22 9.38 12.67
N PRO A 368 -5.41 8.07 12.39
CA PRO A 368 -4.62 7.34 11.39
C PRO A 368 -4.71 8.01 10.02
N LYS A 369 -3.56 8.30 9.40
CA LYS A 369 -3.50 8.71 7.99
C LYS A 369 -3.10 7.53 7.14
N TYR A 370 -3.74 7.37 5.99
CA TYR A 370 -3.40 6.31 5.04
C TYR A 370 -2.68 6.88 3.83
N ILE A 371 -1.70 6.15 3.30
CA ILE A 371 -0.98 6.52 2.09
C ILE A 371 -1.88 6.25 0.87
N PRO A 372 -2.37 7.28 0.16
CA PRO A 372 -3.26 7.07 -0.97
C PRO A 372 -2.51 6.48 -2.18
N GLY A 373 -3.23 5.99 -3.18
CA GLY A 373 -2.65 5.74 -4.50
C GLY A 373 -2.09 7.01 -5.15
N PHE A 374 -1.25 6.88 -6.18
CA PHE A 374 -0.89 8.04 -7.00
C PHE A 374 -2.07 8.49 -7.86
N SER A 375 -2.21 9.82 -7.99
CA SER A 375 -3.10 10.39 -9.01
C SER A 375 -2.60 10.07 -10.41
N VAL A 376 -3.47 10.22 -11.42
CA VAL A 376 -3.08 10.07 -12.84
C VAL A 376 -1.89 10.96 -13.18
N GLN A 377 -1.84 12.18 -12.64
CA GLN A 377 -0.72 13.11 -12.86
C GLN A 377 0.58 12.59 -12.26
N GLN A 378 0.54 12.08 -11.02
CA GLN A 378 1.71 11.52 -10.35
C GLN A 378 2.21 10.23 -11.02
N THR A 379 1.29 9.33 -11.40
CA THR A 379 1.60 8.14 -12.21
C THR A 379 2.24 8.53 -13.52
N ARG A 380 1.69 9.53 -14.22
CA ARG A 380 2.23 10.06 -15.47
C ARG A 380 3.64 10.61 -15.28
N GLU A 381 3.88 11.45 -14.27
CA GLU A 381 5.20 12.02 -13.99
C GLU A 381 6.25 10.93 -13.78
N MET A 382 5.96 9.96 -12.91
CA MET A 382 6.87 8.83 -12.65
C MET A 382 7.12 8.00 -13.92
N VAL A 383 6.06 7.51 -14.57
CA VAL A 383 6.19 6.59 -15.71
C VAL A 383 6.80 7.27 -16.93
N ARG A 384 6.44 8.53 -17.18
CA ARG A 384 7.02 9.32 -18.27
C ARG A 384 8.51 9.60 -18.02
N LYS A 385 8.89 10.05 -16.82
CA LYS A 385 10.30 10.36 -16.53
C LYS A 385 11.17 9.11 -16.68
N LEU A 386 10.81 8.03 -16.01
CA LEU A 386 11.57 6.77 -16.06
C LEU A 386 11.57 6.16 -17.47
N GLY A 387 10.41 6.13 -18.13
CA GLY A 387 10.27 5.60 -19.47
C GLY A 387 11.13 6.35 -20.49
N ARG A 388 11.09 7.70 -20.49
CA ARG A 388 11.84 8.51 -21.45
C ARG A 388 13.35 8.32 -21.34
N LEU A 389 13.87 8.26 -20.11
CA LEU A 389 15.28 7.94 -19.85
C LEU A 389 15.66 6.60 -20.48
N MET A 390 14.80 5.59 -20.35
CA MET A 390 15.00 4.25 -20.94
C MET A 390 14.68 4.16 -22.45
N GLY A 391 14.26 5.25 -23.10
CA GLY A 391 13.84 5.26 -24.50
C GLY A 391 12.45 4.64 -24.76
N ILE A 392 11.59 4.58 -23.74
CA ILE A 392 10.22 4.10 -23.79
C ILE A 392 9.27 5.29 -23.73
N LYS A 393 8.45 5.48 -24.77
CA LYS A 393 7.38 6.48 -24.81
C LYS A 393 6.05 5.78 -24.59
N PHE A 394 5.26 6.23 -23.63
CA PHE A 394 3.89 5.76 -23.45
C PHE A 394 2.92 6.75 -24.09
N ASP A 395 1.88 6.23 -24.73
CA ASP A 395 0.78 7.08 -25.20
C ASP A 395 0.04 7.69 -23.99
N GLU A 396 -0.46 8.92 -24.13
CA GLU A 396 -1.04 9.67 -23.00
C GLU A 396 -2.21 8.93 -22.33
N THR A 397 -3.01 8.19 -23.09
CA THR A 397 -4.14 7.42 -22.53
C THR A 397 -3.70 6.25 -21.64
N ILE A 398 -2.45 5.80 -21.74
CA ILE A 398 -1.93 4.67 -20.97
C ILE A 398 -1.70 5.06 -19.51
N TYR A 399 -1.38 6.32 -19.23
CA TYR A 399 -1.20 6.79 -17.85
C TYR A 399 -2.51 6.65 -17.06
N SER A 400 -3.64 7.02 -17.65
CA SER A 400 -4.96 6.83 -17.04
C SER A 400 -5.28 5.35 -16.84
N LYS A 401 -5.03 4.49 -17.84
CA LYS A 401 -5.25 3.03 -17.70
C LYS A 401 -4.38 2.44 -16.59
N LEU A 402 -3.10 2.81 -16.51
CA LEU A 402 -2.21 2.34 -15.45
C LEU A 402 -2.72 2.71 -14.05
N THR A 403 -3.28 3.91 -13.90
CA THR A 403 -3.88 4.33 -12.63
C THR A 403 -5.17 3.59 -12.33
N GLU A 404 -6.04 3.36 -13.30
CA GLU A 404 -7.31 2.61 -13.17
C GLU A 404 -7.07 1.11 -12.89
N ASP A 405 -6.22 0.47 -13.69
CA ASP A 405 -5.89 -0.95 -13.57
C ASP A 405 -5.21 -1.28 -12.21
N TYR A 406 -4.44 -0.35 -11.65
CA TYR A 406 -3.57 -0.60 -10.49
C TYR A 406 -3.75 0.37 -9.31
N GLY A 407 -4.81 1.19 -9.28
CA GLY A 407 -5.12 2.16 -8.22
C GLY A 407 -4.04 3.22 -7.98
N GLY A 408 -3.20 3.49 -8.96
CA GLY A 408 -2.01 4.32 -8.77
C GLY A 408 -0.99 3.76 -7.76
N HIS A 409 -1.06 2.46 -7.41
CA HIS A 409 -0.14 1.85 -6.46
C HIS A 409 1.30 1.86 -7.01
N PRO A 410 2.26 2.61 -6.42
CA PRO A 410 3.56 2.86 -7.05
C PRO A 410 4.33 1.58 -7.41
N PHE A 411 4.32 0.58 -6.52
CA PHE A 411 4.97 -0.69 -6.76
C PHE A 411 4.35 -1.50 -7.91
N LEU A 412 3.01 -1.62 -7.99
CA LEU A 412 2.34 -2.38 -9.05
C LEU A 412 2.59 -1.72 -10.41
N VAL A 413 2.42 -0.40 -10.48
CA VAL A 413 2.68 0.39 -11.69
C VAL A 413 4.11 0.18 -12.16
N ARG A 414 5.11 0.26 -11.26
CA ARG A 414 6.51 0.02 -11.60
C ARG A 414 6.75 -1.42 -12.09
N ARG A 415 6.17 -2.42 -11.44
CA ARG A 415 6.35 -3.83 -11.84
C ARG A 415 5.79 -4.11 -13.23
N VAL A 416 4.63 -3.53 -13.57
CA VAL A 416 4.05 -3.63 -14.91
C VAL A 416 4.93 -2.90 -15.92
N CYS A 417 5.41 -1.69 -15.60
CA CYS A 417 6.30 -0.95 -16.50
C CYS A 417 7.67 -1.63 -16.70
N SER A 418 8.20 -2.28 -15.67
CA SER A 418 9.39 -3.13 -15.76
C SER A 418 9.15 -4.32 -16.68
N MET A 419 8.01 -5.00 -16.54
CA MET A 419 7.61 -6.07 -17.45
C MET A 419 7.48 -5.59 -18.89
N ILE A 420 6.92 -4.39 -19.12
CA ILE A 420 6.88 -3.74 -20.44
C ILE A 420 8.30 -3.51 -20.96
N ALA A 421 9.20 -2.97 -20.14
CA ALA A 421 10.59 -2.71 -20.52
C ALA A 421 11.36 -3.98 -20.91
N GLN A 422 11.06 -5.12 -20.26
CA GLN A 422 11.68 -6.40 -20.59
C GLN A 422 11.10 -7.02 -21.87
N ASN A 423 9.79 -6.95 -22.08
CA ASN A 423 9.13 -7.60 -23.22
C ASN A 423 9.34 -6.85 -24.54
N TYR A 424 9.57 -5.54 -24.48
CA TYR A 424 10.05 -4.78 -25.62
C TYR A 424 11.48 -4.40 -25.29
N PRO A 425 12.54 -5.04 -25.81
CA PRO A 425 13.94 -4.63 -25.53
C PRO A 425 14.50 -3.64 -26.58
N ASN A 426 13.93 -3.61 -27.77
CA ASN A 426 14.36 -2.70 -28.83
C ASN A 426 13.95 -1.25 -28.51
N ARG A 427 14.90 -0.31 -28.61
CA ARG A 427 14.73 1.10 -28.25
C ARG A 427 15.11 2.01 -29.41
N PRO A 428 14.43 3.16 -29.62
CA PRO A 428 13.27 3.63 -28.86
C PRO A 428 11.99 2.83 -29.18
N VAL A 429 11.03 2.81 -28.26
CA VAL A 429 9.74 2.14 -28.46
C VAL A 429 8.58 3.01 -27.96
N THR A 430 7.47 3.01 -28.70
CA THR A 430 6.20 3.57 -28.22
C THR A 430 5.28 2.45 -27.76
N ILE A 431 4.70 2.61 -26.56
CA ILE A 431 3.74 1.72 -25.93
C ILE A 431 2.34 2.28 -26.16
N ASP A 432 1.67 1.67 -27.14
CA ASP A 432 0.27 1.90 -27.46
C ASP A 432 -0.67 1.03 -26.60
N ARG A 433 -1.97 1.17 -26.83
CA ARG A 433 -3.02 0.42 -26.12
C ARG A 433 -2.89 -1.09 -26.27
N ILE A 434 -2.54 -1.58 -27.46
CA ILE A 434 -2.48 -3.02 -27.75
C ILE A 434 -1.30 -3.64 -27.01
N LYS A 435 -0.13 -3.01 -27.09
CA LYS A 435 1.09 -3.45 -26.39
C LYS A 435 0.91 -3.44 -24.88
N TYR A 436 0.25 -2.42 -24.36
CA TYR A 436 -0.07 -2.33 -22.94
C TYR A 436 -1.01 -3.45 -22.49
N GLN A 437 -2.14 -3.64 -23.18
CA GLN A 437 -3.14 -4.66 -22.84
C GLN A 437 -2.54 -6.07 -22.80
N ALA A 438 -1.69 -6.43 -23.77
CA ALA A 438 -1.03 -7.72 -23.80
C ALA A 438 -0.17 -7.97 -22.55
N ILE A 439 0.58 -6.96 -22.10
CA ILE A 439 1.42 -7.08 -20.89
C ILE A 439 0.58 -7.05 -19.62
N ARG A 440 -0.44 -6.19 -19.56
CA ARG A 440 -1.38 -6.12 -18.44
C ARG A 440 -2.06 -7.47 -18.19
N ASP A 441 -2.59 -8.10 -19.24
CA ASP A 441 -3.30 -9.38 -19.11
C ASP A 441 -2.35 -10.50 -18.65
N LYS A 442 -1.09 -10.47 -19.10
CA LYS A 442 -0.04 -11.39 -18.65
C LYS A 442 0.31 -11.15 -17.18
N PHE A 443 0.59 -9.90 -16.80
CA PHE A 443 0.91 -9.51 -15.43
C PHE A 443 -0.22 -9.89 -14.46
N ASN A 444 -1.47 -9.61 -14.81
CA ASN A 444 -2.62 -9.89 -13.97
C ASN A 444 -2.84 -11.41 -13.74
N ARG A 445 -2.36 -12.28 -14.64
CA ARG A 445 -2.43 -13.73 -14.48
C ARG A 445 -1.29 -14.31 -13.65
N GLU A 446 -0.09 -13.78 -13.82
CA GLU A 446 1.14 -14.34 -13.23
C GLU A 446 1.50 -13.73 -11.87
N SER A 447 0.85 -12.63 -11.46
CA SER A 447 1.28 -11.87 -10.28
C SER A 447 0.69 -12.37 -8.96
N ASP A 448 1.57 -12.81 -8.06
CA ASP A 448 1.26 -13.06 -6.65
C ASP A 448 1.18 -11.76 -5.80
N TYR A 449 1.45 -10.59 -6.38
CA TYR A 449 1.49 -9.34 -5.63
C TYR A 449 0.11 -8.91 -5.13
N PHE A 450 -0.97 -9.27 -5.82
CA PHE A 450 -2.33 -8.99 -5.35
C PHE A 450 -2.63 -9.74 -4.05
N LYS A 451 -2.21 -11.01 -3.96
CA LYS A 451 -2.32 -11.80 -2.74
C LYS A 451 -1.58 -11.14 -1.58
N MET A 452 -0.36 -10.66 -1.81
CA MET A 452 0.44 -9.96 -0.80
C MET A 452 -0.24 -8.68 -0.29
N LEU A 453 -0.90 -7.92 -1.17
CA LEU A 453 -1.63 -6.70 -0.76
C LEU A 453 -2.84 -7.01 0.10
N LEU A 454 -3.59 -8.06 -0.26
CA LEU A 454 -4.81 -8.48 0.45
C LEU A 454 -4.54 -9.26 1.73
N GLU A 455 -3.33 -9.81 1.91
CA GLU A 455 -2.96 -10.58 3.10
C GLU A 455 -3.15 -9.79 4.40
N VAL A 456 -2.88 -8.48 4.39
CA VAL A 456 -3.09 -7.60 5.55
C VAL A 456 -4.57 -7.54 5.92
N LEU A 457 -5.47 -7.39 4.95
CA LEU A 457 -6.92 -7.42 5.21
C LEU A 457 -7.33 -8.78 5.75
N LYS A 458 -6.95 -9.86 5.07
CA LYS A 458 -7.32 -11.22 5.46
C LYS A 458 -6.85 -11.60 6.87
N GLN A 459 -5.73 -11.05 7.34
CA GLN A 459 -5.18 -11.35 8.65
C GLN A 459 -5.80 -10.52 9.78
N PHE A 460 -6.21 -9.27 9.51
CA PHE A 460 -6.57 -8.32 10.56
C PHE A 460 -7.96 -7.70 10.44
N TYR A 461 -8.55 -7.78 9.27
CA TYR A 461 -9.81 -7.16 8.89
C TYR A 461 -10.58 -8.17 8.04
N ASP A 462 -10.87 -9.33 8.63
CA ASP A 462 -11.54 -10.45 7.98
C ASP A 462 -12.93 -10.06 7.44
N ILE A 463 -13.71 -9.34 8.24
CA ILE A 463 -15.02 -8.81 7.83
C ILE A 463 -14.86 -7.87 6.62
N GLU A 464 -13.90 -6.94 6.66
CA GLU A 464 -13.67 -6.05 5.51
C GLU A 464 -13.19 -6.81 4.27
N TYR A 465 -12.42 -7.89 4.45
CA TYR A 465 -12.03 -8.76 3.34
C TYR A 465 -13.25 -9.47 2.72
N GLU A 466 -14.19 -9.94 3.53
CA GLU A 466 -15.47 -10.52 3.07
C GLU A 466 -16.34 -9.48 2.35
N MET A 467 -16.37 -8.24 2.85
CA MET A 467 -17.03 -7.12 2.17
C MET A 467 -16.42 -6.89 0.79
N LEU A 468 -15.09 -6.91 0.68
CA LEU A 468 -14.40 -6.75 -0.59
C LEU A 468 -14.71 -7.89 -1.57
N GLU A 469 -14.83 -9.14 -1.10
CA GLU A 469 -15.28 -10.28 -1.92
C GLU A 469 -16.73 -10.11 -2.40
N THR A 470 -17.62 -9.63 -1.53
CA THR A 470 -19.03 -9.35 -1.83
C THR A 470 -19.15 -8.30 -2.94
N LEU A 471 -18.39 -7.21 -2.85
CA LEU A 471 -18.34 -6.18 -3.88
C LEU A 471 -17.78 -6.72 -5.20
N ALA A 472 -16.77 -7.59 -5.15
CA ALA A 472 -16.14 -8.15 -6.35
C ALA A 472 -17.09 -9.03 -7.17
N VAL A 473 -17.97 -9.79 -6.51
CA VAL A 473 -18.99 -10.65 -7.14
C VAL A 473 -20.19 -9.84 -7.67
N GLY A 474 -20.28 -8.55 -7.33
CA GLY A 474 -21.33 -7.64 -7.81
C GLY A 474 -22.57 -7.62 -6.93
N ASN A 475 -22.50 -8.10 -5.69
CA ASN A 475 -23.58 -8.02 -4.73
C ASN A 475 -23.58 -6.65 -4.01
N THR A 476 -23.88 -5.59 -4.76
CA THR A 476 -23.76 -4.21 -4.29
C THR A 476 -24.80 -3.82 -3.25
N ASP A 477 -25.98 -4.43 -3.26
CA ASP A 477 -27.07 -4.09 -2.35
C ASP A 477 -26.75 -4.56 -0.92
N ASP A 478 -26.32 -5.82 -0.77
CA ASP A 478 -25.90 -6.36 0.53
C ASP A 478 -24.67 -5.61 1.04
N PHE A 479 -23.71 -5.30 0.16
CA PHE A 479 -22.54 -4.48 0.53
C PHE A 479 -22.94 -3.13 1.11
N LYS A 480 -23.88 -2.41 0.46
CA LYS A 480 -24.35 -1.11 0.94
C LYS A 480 -25.06 -1.22 2.28
N MET A 481 -25.90 -2.24 2.44
CA MET A 481 -26.62 -2.48 3.69
C MET A 481 -25.63 -2.61 4.86
N PHE A 482 -24.63 -3.50 4.72
CA PHE A 482 -23.62 -3.70 5.77
C PHE A 482 -22.75 -2.45 5.98
N ALA A 483 -22.36 -1.74 4.92
CA ALA A 483 -21.56 -0.52 5.04
C ALA A 483 -22.32 0.62 5.75
N GLN A 484 -23.64 0.71 5.59
CA GLN A 484 -24.49 1.67 6.27
C GLN A 484 -24.73 1.32 7.74
N GLU A 485 -24.78 0.03 8.07
CA GLU A 485 -24.92 -0.45 9.45
C GLU A 485 -23.68 -0.16 10.29
N ASP A 486 -22.49 -0.45 9.76
CA ASP A 486 -21.22 -0.17 10.44
C ASP A 486 -20.13 0.29 9.45
N TYR A 487 -19.75 1.57 9.56
CA TYR A 487 -18.67 2.15 8.77
C TYR A 487 -17.33 1.43 9.01
N GLY A 488 -17.16 0.75 10.15
CA GLY A 488 -16.00 -0.09 10.45
C GLY A 488 -15.77 -1.23 9.44
N PHE A 489 -16.78 -1.61 8.65
CA PHE A 489 -16.67 -2.64 7.62
C PHE A 489 -16.06 -2.16 6.30
N VAL A 490 -15.95 -0.84 6.11
CA VAL A 490 -15.41 -0.23 4.88
C VAL A 490 -14.30 0.78 5.15
N LYS A 491 -14.13 1.20 6.41
CA LYS A 491 -13.19 2.23 6.85
C LYS A 491 -11.79 2.02 6.28
N HIS A 492 -11.20 0.83 6.42
CA HIS A 492 -9.84 0.62 5.96
C HIS A 492 -9.78 0.28 4.47
N LEU A 493 -10.82 -0.31 3.90
CA LEU A 493 -10.91 -0.50 2.44
C LEU A 493 -10.82 0.84 1.71
N ILE A 494 -11.54 1.85 2.20
CA ILE A 494 -11.48 3.24 1.70
C ILE A 494 -10.12 3.86 2.06
N GLY A 495 -9.68 3.73 3.32
CA GLY A 495 -8.40 4.27 3.78
C GLY A 495 -7.21 3.81 2.93
N TYR A 496 -7.13 2.52 2.62
CA TYR A 496 -6.07 1.96 1.77
C TYR A 496 -6.24 2.24 0.27
N GLY A 497 -7.33 2.88 -0.16
CA GLY A 497 -7.63 3.15 -1.56
C GLY A 497 -7.88 1.88 -2.37
N LEU A 498 -8.51 0.87 -1.75
CA LEU A 498 -8.96 -0.34 -2.45
C LEU A 498 -10.32 -0.14 -3.09
N ILE A 499 -11.18 0.61 -2.39
CA ILE A 499 -12.50 1.04 -2.85
C ILE A 499 -12.66 2.54 -2.64
N GLN A 500 -13.70 3.10 -3.24
CA GLN A 500 -14.16 4.46 -3.01
C GLN A 500 -15.66 4.50 -2.82
N GLU A 501 -16.13 5.48 -2.06
CA GLU A 501 -17.53 5.83 -1.93
C GLU A 501 -17.81 7.12 -2.73
N VAL A 502 -18.80 7.08 -3.61
CA VAL A 502 -19.25 8.24 -4.41
C VAL A 502 -20.78 8.26 -4.38
N ASP A 503 -21.37 9.32 -3.82
CA ASP A 503 -22.82 9.49 -3.74
C ASP A 503 -23.59 8.29 -3.15
N GLY A 504 -22.97 7.58 -2.19
CA GLY A 504 -23.53 6.36 -1.56
C GLY A 504 -23.34 5.07 -2.36
N GLU A 505 -22.64 5.14 -3.50
CA GLU A 505 -22.21 3.99 -4.30
C GLU A 505 -20.76 3.63 -3.98
N TYR A 506 -20.45 2.33 -4.01
CA TYR A 506 -19.11 1.82 -3.76
C TYR A 506 -18.53 1.17 -5.02
N ASP A 507 -17.28 1.51 -5.34
CA ASP A 507 -16.57 0.89 -6.47
C ASP A 507 -15.10 0.63 -6.13
N PHE A 508 -14.50 -0.32 -6.84
CA PHE A 508 -13.08 -0.61 -6.73
C PHE A 508 -12.23 0.53 -7.31
N GLN A 509 -11.17 0.90 -6.60
CA GLN A 509 -10.13 1.76 -7.18
C GLN A 509 -9.04 0.96 -7.91
N ILE A 510 -8.98 -0.36 -7.70
CA ILE A 510 -7.96 -1.24 -8.26
C ILE A 510 -8.63 -2.37 -9.06
N ASP A 511 -8.80 -2.17 -10.36
CA ASP A 511 -9.45 -3.15 -11.25
C ASP A 511 -8.74 -4.51 -11.25
N ALA A 512 -7.40 -4.52 -11.18
CA ALA A 512 -6.66 -5.77 -11.11
C ALA A 512 -6.97 -6.59 -9.85
N ILE A 513 -7.29 -5.94 -8.72
CA ILE A 513 -7.72 -6.61 -7.48
C ILE A 513 -9.14 -7.16 -7.64
N LYS A 514 -10.07 -6.38 -8.23
CA LYS A 514 -11.44 -6.85 -8.54
C LYS A 514 -11.39 -8.13 -9.39
N GLN A 515 -10.63 -8.11 -10.48
CA GLN A 515 -10.46 -9.27 -11.37
C GLN A 515 -9.72 -10.43 -10.68
N TYR A 516 -8.78 -10.15 -9.78
CA TYR A 516 -8.12 -11.18 -8.98
C TYR A 516 -9.11 -11.86 -8.03
N LEU A 517 -9.89 -11.09 -7.27
CA LEU A 517 -10.91 -11.59 -6.35
C LEU A 517 -11.99 -12.39 -7.08
N GLN A 518 -12.53 -11.86 -8.18
CA GLN A 518 -13.47 -12.61 -9.02
C GLN A 518 -12.92 -13.98 -9.45
N ARG A 519 -11.64 -14.05 -9.84
CA ARG A 519 -11.01 -15.33 -10.19
C ARG A 519 -10.80 -16.25 -9.00
N THR A 520 -10.41 -15.74 -7.83
CA THR A 520 -10.17 -16.56 -6.63
C THR A 520 -11.45 -17.01 -5.96
N THR A 521 -12.45 -16.15 -5.86
CA THR A 521 -13.76 -16.43 -5.30
C THR A 521 -14.53 -17.37 -6.22
N ASN A 522 -14.54 -17.14 -7.54
CA ASN A 522 -15.13 -18.10 -8.47
C ASN A 522 -14.37 -19.44 -8.48
N LYS A 523 -13.05 -19.44 -8.29
CA LYS A 523 -12.30 -20.68 -8.06
C LYS A 523 -12.62 -21.35 -6.74
N SER A 524 -12.94 -20.63 -5.66
CA SER A 524 -13.36 -21.25 -4.40
C SER A 524 -14.71 -21.95 -4.58
N LEU A 525 -15.61 -21.36 -5.37
CA LEU A 525 -16.89 -21.98 -5.76
C LEU A 525 -16.68 -23.21 -6.68
N LEU A 526 -15.68 -23.18 -7.57
CA LEU A 526 -15.36 -24.28 -8.51
C LEU A 526 -14.48 -25.40 -7.89
N ASN A 527 -13.61 -25.07 -6.94
CA ASN A 527 -12.63 -25.98 -6.30
C ASN A 527 -12.92 -26.24 -4.82
N MET A 528 -14.18 -26.18 -4.39
CA MET A 528 -14.54 -26.75 -3.08
C MET A 528 -14.12 -28.22 -3.07
N SER A 529 -13.38 -28.64 -2.05
CA SER A 529 -13.14 -30.07 -1.85
C SER A 529 -14.49 -30.77 -1.68
N THR A 530 -14.57 -32.06 -1.99
CA THR A 530 -15.80 -32.83 -1.78
C THR A 530 -16.33 -32.68 -0.35
N ALA A 531 -15.42 -32.62 0.64
CA ALA A 531 -15.76 -32.42 2.03
C ALA A 531 -16.34 -31.01 2.31
N ASP A 532 -15.80 -29.98 1.68
CA ASP A 532 -16.28 -28.61 1.86
C ASP A 532 -17.66 -28.41 1.21
N LYS A 533 -17.90 -29.00 0.03
CA LYS A 533 -19.22 -28.98 -0.62
C LYS A 533 -20.29 -29.57 0.30
N TRP A 534 -20.01 -30.73 0.89
CA TRP A 534 -20.91 -31.34 1.86
C TRP A 534 -21.05 -30.49 3.14
N LYS A 535 -19.95 -29.92 3.65
CA LYS A 535 -19.97 -29.09 4.85
C LYS A 535 -20.85 -27.85 4.69
N GLU A 536 -20.72 -27.14 3.57
CA GLU A 536 -21.55 -25.98 3.26
C GLU A 536 -23.02 -26.39 3.20
N LEU A 537 -23.37 -27.37 2.35
CA LEU A 537 -24.76 -27.82 2.20
C LEU A 537 -25.38 -28.26 3.54
N CYS A 538 -24.64 -29.03 4.34
CA CYS A 538 -25.09 -29.47 5.65
C CYS A 538 -25.30 -28.32 6.63
N SER A 539 -24.34 -27.37 6.69
CA SER A 539 -24.40 -26.23 7.60
C SER A 539 -25.58 -25.32 7.25
N THR A 540 -25.67 -24.91 5.99
CA THR A 540 -26.68 -23.96 5.53
C THR A 540 -28.09 -24.57 5.58
N ARG A 541 -28.25 -25.86 5.24
CA ARG A 541 -29.52 -26.57 5.41
C ARG A 541 -29.92 -26.70 6.88
N GLY A 542 -28.95 -26.99 7.75
CA GLY A 542 -29.16 -27.11 9.19
C GLY A 542 -29.65 -25.81 9.83
N GLU A 543 -29.01 -24.69 9.47
CA GLU A 543 -29.42 -23.36 9.91
C GLU A 543 -30.82 -23.00 9.41
N LEU A 544 -31.06 -23.17 8.10
CA LEU A 544 -32.37 -22.95 7.48
C LEU A 544 -33.47 -23.73 8.19
N GLU A 545 -33.26 -25.02 8.46
CA GLU A 545 -34.25 -25.87 9.12
C GLU A 545 -34.56 -25.38 10.55
N GLN A 546 -33.55 -24.97 11.32
CA GLN A 546 -33.75 -24.46 12.69
C GLN A 546 -34.59 -23.18 12.70
N ARG A 547 -34.30 -22.25 11.77
CA ARG A 547 -35.03 -20.99 11.66
C ARG A 547 -36.45 -21.21 11.16
N LEU A 548 -36.62 -22.07 10.15
CA LEU A 548 -37.94 -22.43 9.61
C LEU A 548 -38.82 -23.13 10.67
N ARG A 549 -38.26 -24.00 11.52
CA ARG A 549 -39.00 -24.58 12.68
C ARG A 549 -39.53 -23.51 13.62
N THR A 550 -38.71 -22.50 13.90
CA THR A 550 -39.09 -21.40 14.80
C THR A 550 -40.21 -20.56 14.20
N MET A 551 -40.09 -20.20 12.92
CA MET A 551 -41.10 -19.48 12.16
C MET A 551 -42.43 -20.24 12.11
N VAL A 552 -42.42 -21.49 11.65
CA VAL A 552 -43.64 -22.32 11.53
C VAL A 552 -44.32 -22.50 12.88
N ARG A 553 -43.55 -22.77 13.94
CA ARG A 553 -44.08 -22.91 15.30
C ARG A 553 -44.82 -21.65 15.75
N LYS A 554 -44.22 -20.47 15.54
CA LYS A 554 -44.79 -19.20 16.00
C LYS A 554 -46.01 -18.80 15.15
N ILE A 555 -45.90 -18.87 13.83
CA ILE A 555 -46.99 -18.50 12.92
C ILE A 555 -48.23 -19.38 13.13
N LEU A 556 -48.06 -20.71 13.21
CA LEU A 556 -49.21 -21.60 13.44
C LEU A 556 -49.85 -21.40 14.82
N LYS A 557 -49.06 -21.07 15.85
CA LYS A 557 -49.62 -20.75 17.18
C LYS A 557 -50.49 -19.50 17.13
N ILE A 558 -50.09 -18.49 16.36
CA ILE A 558 -50.84 -17.24 16.18
C ILE A 558 -52.09 -17.49 15.35
N ALA A 559 -51.96 -18.19 14.21
CA ALA A 559 -53.04 -18.46 13.27
C ALA A 559 -54.24 -19.16 13.94
N PHE A 560 -53.98 -20.21 14.73
CA PHE A 560 -55.03 -21.02 15.36
C PHE A 560 -55.56 -20.43 16.68
N ARG A 561 -54.98 -19.34 17.20
CA ARG A 561 -55.37 -18.61 18.44
C ARG A 561 -55.44 -19.45 19.73
N ASN A 562 -55.21 -20.75 19.65
CA ASN A 562 -55.12 -21.68 20.76
C ASN A 562 -54.10 -22.78 20.45
N GLU A 563 -53.38 -23.24 21.48
CA GLU A 563 -52.27 -24.16 21.32
C GLU A 563 -52.72 -25.60 20.98
N ALA A 564 -53.92 -25.98 21.43
CA ALA A 564 -54.49 -27.30 21.16
C ALA A 564 -54.82 -27.51 19.67
N GLY A 565 -55.41 -26.50 19.02
CA GLY A 565 -55.75 -26.52 17.59
C GLY A 565 -54.52 -26.45 16.69
N ALA A 566 -53.54 -25.61 17.03
CA ALA A 566 -52.25 -25.59 16.33
C ALA A 566 -51.55 -26.96 16.42
N LYS A 567 -51.59 -27.59 17.60
CA LYS A 567 -51.03 -28.92 17.82
C LYS A 567 -51.77 -29.99 17.00
N GLU A 568 -53.09 -29.99 16.98
CA GLU A 568 -53.88 -30.95 16.19
C GLU A 568 -53.57 -30.83 14.70
N GLU A 569 -53.46 -29.60 14.17
CA GLU A 569 -53.13 -29.38 12.77
C GLU A 569 -51.71 -29.87 12.44
N VAL A 570 -50.73 -29.61 13.31
CA VAL A 570 -49.36 -30.13 13.14
C VAL A 570 -49.36 -31.67 13.13
N LEU A 571 -50.06 -32.31 14.07
CA LEU A 571 -50.14 -33.78 14.12
C LEU A 571 -50.77 -34.37 12.85
N ARG A 572 -51.83 -33.72 12.35
CA ARG A 572 -52.58 -34.15 11.17
C ARG A 572 -51.77 -33.99 9.89
N LYS A 573 -51.17 -32.82 9.67
CA LYS A 573 -50.47 -32.48 8.42
C LYS A 573 -49.04 -33.00 8.35
N ALA A 574 -48.32 -33.02 9.46
CA ALA A 574 -47.01 -33.67 9.52
C ALA A 574 -47.11 -35.20 9.61
N SER A 575 -48.32 -35.78 9.58
CA SER A 575 -48.58 -37.24 9.62
C SER A 575 -47.93 -37.93 10.84
N LEU A 576 -47.96 -37.28 12.01
CA LEU A 576 -47.35 -37.78 13.24
C LEU A 576 -48.29 -38.74 13.98
N THR A 577 -48.25 -40.02 13.61
CA THR A 577 -49.20 -41.04 14.07
C THR A 577 -48.81 -41.76 15.37
N LYS A 578 -47.55 -41.64 15.83
CA LYS A 578 -47.09 -42.33 17.04
C LYS A 578 -47.79 -41.78 18.29
N PRO A 579 -48.27 -42.63 19.22
CA PRO A 579 -48.98 -42.20 20.43
C PRO A 579 -48.23 -41.15 21.27
N LYS A 580 -46.89 -41.20 21.27
CA LYS A 580 -46.02 -40.27 22.00
C LYS A 580 -46.27 -38.79 21.66
N TYR A 581 -46.70 -38.47 20.43
CA TYR A 581 -46.89 -37.10 20.00
C TYR A 581 -48.19 -36.47 20.54
N LYS A 582 -49.19 -37.30 20.89
CA LYS A 582 -50.44 -36.81 21.49
C LYS A 582 -50.21 -36.25 22.89
N THR A 583 -49.23 -36.78 23.62
CA THR A 583 -48.91 -36.36 24.99
C THR A 583 -47.81 -35.29 25.08
N MET A 584 -47.11 -34.96 23.99
CA MET A 584 -46.08 -33.90 23.95
C MET A 584 -46.67 -32.49 24.00
N SER A 585 -45.91 -31.50 24.47
CA SER A 585 -46.31 -30.09 24.32
C SER A 585 -46.20 -29.64 22.86
N TYR A 586 -46.88 -28.55 22.50
CA TYR A 586 -46.76 -27.99 21.15
C TYR A 586 -45.33 -27.53 20.85
N ALA A 587 -44.63 -26.97 21.84
CA ALA A 587 -43.24 -26.57 21.68
C ALA A 587 -42.32 -27.78 21.43
N ASP A 588 -42.56 -28.91 22.10
CA ASP A 588 -41.76 -30.14 21.93
C ASP A 588 -41.93 -30.76 20.55
N LEU A 589 -43.04 -30.49 19.84
CA LEU A 589 -43.22 -30.96 18.47
C LEU A 589 -42.25 -30.34 17.47
N PHE A 590 -41.61 -29.21 17.79
CA PHE A 590 -40.63 -28.56 16.92
C PHE A 590 -39.18 -28.77 17.38
N ASP A 591 -38.97 -29.41 18.53
CA ASP A 591 -37.65 -29.80 19.03
C ASP A 591 -37.18 -31.05 18.27
N SER A 592 -36.05 -30.92 17.56
CA SER A 592 -35.48 -31.99 16.73
C SER A 592 -34.98 -33.20 17.53
N ARG A 593 -34.77 -33.07 18.85
CA ARG A 593 -34.40 -34.19 19.72
C ARG A 593 -35.60 -34.97 20.23
N LYS A 594 -36.80 -34.38 20.20
CA LYS A 594 -38.03 -34.95 20.77
C LYS A 594 -39.01 -35.42 19.71
N SER A 595 -39.01 -34.78 18.55
CA SER A 595 -39.99 -34.96 17.48
C SER A 595 -39.34 -35.38 16.15
N GLU A 596 -40.10 -36.11 15.33
CA GLU A 596 -39.67 -36.54 13.99
C GLU A 596 -40.33 -35.67 12.90
N ILE A 597 -40.43 -34.36 13.14
CA ILE A 597 -40.78 -33.39 12.10
C ILE A 597 -39.50 -33.14 11.30
N TYR A 598 -39.44 -33.51 10.03
CA TYR A 598 -38.31 -33.23 9.13
C TYR A 598 -38.58 -32.00 8.26
N LEU A 599 -37.58 -31.51 7.53
CA LEU A 599 -37.72 -30.39 6.59
C LEU A 599 -38.90 -30.56 5.61
N LYS A 600 -39.13 -31.77 5.11
CA LYS A 600 -40.29 -32.10 4.27
C LYS A 600 -41.62 -31.83 5.01
N ASN A 601 -41.73 -32.18 6.29
CA ASN A 601 -42.92 -31.91 7.07
C ASN A 601 -43.14 -30.41 7.27
N LEU A 602 -42.07 -29.61 7.39
CA LEU A 602 -42.18 -28.15 7.45
C LEU A 602 -42.72 -27.59 6.13
N LYS A 603 -42.25 -28.09 4.99
CA LYS A 603 -42.80 -27.77 3.66
C LYS A 603 -44.30 -28.07 3.61
N ASP A 604 -44.69 -29.27 4.03
CA ASP A 604 -46.08 -29.72 3.99
C ASP A 604 -46.98 -28.89 4.92
N LEU A 605 -46.46 -28.48 6.09
CA LEU A 605 -47.17 -27.61 7.04
C LEU A 605 -47.38 -26.21 6.49
N ILE A 606 -46.33 -25.60 5.91
CA ILE A 606 -46.43 -24.27 5.28
C ILE A 606 -47.40 -24.32 4.11
N ASN A 607 -47.27 -25.33 3.24
CA ASN A 607 -48.12 -25.47 2.08
C ASN A 607 -49.61 -25.67 2.45
N ALA A 608 -49.88 -26.46 3.50
CA ALA A 608 -51.24 -26.69 3.98
C ALA A 608 -51.88 -25.46 4.62
N ASN A 609 -51.07 -24.50 5.08
CA ASN A 609 -51.50 -23.31 5.81
C ASN A 609 -51.03 -22.03 5.08
N TRP A 610 -50.93 -22.08 3.74
CA TRP A 610 -50.23 -21.08 2.92
C TRP A 610 -50.72 -19.64 3.15
N GLU A 611 -52.01 -19.46 3.45
CA GLU A 611 -52.60 -18.15 3.73
C GLU A 611 -51.85 -17.34 4.81
N TYR A 612 -51.23 -18.00 5.80
CA TYR A 612 -50.45 -17.34 6.86
C TYR A 612 -48.97 -17.13 6.51
N PHE A 613 -48.51 -17.68 5.39
CA PHE A 613 -47.11 -17.64 4.96
C PHE A 613 -46.91 -16.90 3.62
N ALA A 614 -48.01 -16.58 2.92
CA ALA A 614 -47.99 -15.99 1.59
C ALA A 614 -47.26 -14.65 1.54
N ASP A 615 -47.36 -13.82 2.58
CA ASP A 615 -46.70 -12.51 2.63
C ASP A 615 -45.17 -12.62 2.74
N TYR A 616 -44.66 -13.72 3.30
CA TYR A 616 -43.23 -13.97 3.44
C TYR A 616 -42.62 -14.58 2.18
N PHE A 617 -43.34 -15.50 1.55
CA PHE A 617 -42.81 -16.29 0.43
C PHE A 617 -43.41 -15.93 -0.93
N LYS A 618 -44.41 -15.04 -1.04
CA LYS A 618 -45.02 -14.53 -2.28
C LYS A 618 -45.69 -15.58 -3.19
N ASN A 619 -44.93 -16.51 -3.77
CA ASN A 619 -45.41 -17.50 -4.73
C ASN A 619 -45.31 -18.93 -4.18
N GLN A 620 -46.46 -19.61 -4.11
CA GLN A 620 -46.59 -20.96 -3.53
C GLN A 620 -45.88 -22.04 -4.35
N GLU A 621 -46.02 -22.01 -5.68
CA GLU A 621 -45.40 -23.00 -6.57
C GLU A 621 -43.88 -22.88 -6.52
N TYR A 622 -43.37 -21.64 -6.53
CA TYR A 622 -41.94 -21.39 -6.45
C TYR A 622 -41.37 -21.76 -5.07
N PHE A 623 -42.12 -21.52 -3.98
CA PHE A 623 -41.75 -22.02 -2.65
C PHE A 623 -41.66 -23.54 -2.60
N ILE A 624 -42.65 -24.25 -3.16
CA ILE A 624 -42.64 -25.72 -3.21
C ILE A 624 -41.42 -26.21 -3.99
N SER A 625 -41.16 -25.62 -5.16
CA SER A 625 -40.01 -25.96 -5.99
C SER A 625 -38.68 -25.74 -5.25
N ALA A 626 -38.52 -24.60 -4.60
CA ALA A 626 -37.30 -24.29 -3.82
C ALA A 626 -37.11 -25.27 -2.65
N MET A 627 -38.18 -25.58 -1.90
CA MET A 627 -38.12 -26.55 -0.81
C MET A 627 -37.86 -27.98 -1.28
N ASP A 628 -38.35 -28.35 -2.47
CA ASP A 628 -38.06 -29.66 -3.07
C ASP A 628 -36.61 -29.76 -3.54
N VAL A 629 -36.04 -28.71 -4.14
CA VAL A 629 -34.61 -28.64 -4.45
C VAL A 629 -33.76 -28.79 -3.18
N ILE A 630 -34.08 -28.05 -2.12
CA ILE A 630 -33.32 -28.13 -0.85
C ILE A 630 -33.43 -29.53 -0.21
N ASN A 631 -34.58 -30.20 -0.34
CA ASN A 631 -34.83 -31.49 0.28
C ASN A 631 -34.34 -32.69 -0.56
N CYS A 632 -34.34 -32.60 -1.89
CA CYS A 632 -33.91 -33.66 -2.82
C CYS A 632 -32.44 -33.50 -3.22
N GLU A 633 -32.09 -32.37 -3.83
CA GLU A 633 -30.73 -32.07 -4.27
C GLU A 633 -29.85 -31.68 -3.08
N GLY A 634 -30.39 -30.96 -2.08
CA GLY A 634 -29.62 -30.58 -0.89
C GLY A 634 -29.21 -31.73 0.03
N ARG A 635 -29.46 -33.01 -0.31
CA ARG A 635 -29.11 -34.24 0.44
C ARG A 635 -27.97 -35.06 -0.16
N PHE A 636 -27.12 -34.43 -0.96
CA PHE A 636 -25.92 -35.08 -1.50
C PHE A 636 -25.04 -35.77 -0.43
N ASP A 637 -25.01 -35.22 0.80
CA ASP A 637 -24.35 -35.80 1.98
C ASP A 637 -24.90 -37.18 2.38
N ALA A 638 -26.23 -37.37 2.30
CA ALA A 638 -26.90 -38.57 2.77
C ALA A 638 -26.67 -39.79 1.84
N HIS A 639 -26.30 -39.52 0.59
CA HIS A 639 -26.04 -40.54 -0.45
C HIS A 639 -24.58 -40.57 -0.91
N ALA A 640 -23.66 -39.88 -0.20
CA ALA A 640 -22.26 -39.74 -0.56
C ALA A 640 -22.02 -39.29 -2.02
N THR A 641 -22.98 -38.57 -2.58
CA THR A 641 -22.93 -38.08 -3.96
C THR A 641 -22.26 -36.71 -3.95
N VAL A 642 -21.41 -36.41 -4.93
CA VAL A 642 -20.67 -35.15 -4.98
C VAL A 642 -21.42 -34.16 -5.86
N PRO A 643 -21.88 -33.01 -5.34
CA PRO A 643 -22.58 -32.04 -6.15
C PRO A 643 -21.67 -31.39 -7.19
N THR A 644 -22.20 -31.24 -8.39
CA THR A 644 -21.64 -30.43 -9.47
C THR A 644 -21.73 -28.94 -9.12
N GLY A 645 -20.99 -28.09 -9.85
CA GLY A 645 -21.05 -26.63 -9.65
C GLY A 645 -22.44 -26.06 -9.92
N GLU A 646 -23.10 -26.51 -10.98
CA GLU A 646 -24.45 -26.07 -11.37
C GLU A 646 -25.50 -26.46 -10.31
N GLU A 647 -25.41 -27.67 -9.75
CA GLU A 647 -26.30 -28.12 -8.66
C GLU A 647 -26.10 -27.29 -7.39
N MET A 648 -24.85 -26.92 -7.05
CA MET A 648 -24.58 -26.02 -5.91
C MET A 648 -25.22 -24.64 -6.11
N GLU A 649 -25.18 -24.08 -7.32
CA GLU A 649 -25.81 -22.79 -7.62
C GLU A 649 -27.34 -22.85 -7.50
N ILE A 650 -27.96 -23.91 -8.03
CA ILE A 650 -29.41 -24.13 -7.94
C ILE A 650 -29.86 -24.26 -6.48
N ILE A 651 -29.09 -24.98 -5.65
CA ILE A 651 -29.38 -25.13 -4.22
C ILE A 651 -29.21 -23.81 -3.48
N ARG A 652 -28.10 -23.08 -3.71
CA ARG A 652 -27.87 -21.76 -3.08
C ARG A 652 -28.97 -20.77 -3.43
N GLY A 653 -29.38 -20.72 -4.71
CA GLY A 653 -30.50 -19.88 -5.15
C GLY A 653 -31.80 -20.22 -4.41
N SER A 654 -32.09 -21.52 -4.24
CA SER A 654 -33.27 -21.99 -3.52
C SER A 654 -33.21 -21.67 -2.03
N ILE A 655 -32.05 -21.86 -1.39
CA ILE A 655 -31.82 -21.51 0.03
C ILE A 655 -32.00 -20.01 0.25
N ASN A 656 -31.37 -19.17 -0.58
CA ASN A 656 -31.45 -17.72 -0.47
C ASN A 656 -32.88 -17.21 -0.60
N TYR A 657 -33.68 -17.81 -1.49
CA TYR A 657 -35.10 -17.47 -1.60
C TYR A 657 -35.86 -17.74 -0.30
N ILE A 658 -35.66 -18.90 0.32
CA ILE A 658 -36.35 -19.25 1.58
C ILE A 658 -35.84 -18.38 2.73
N LEU A 659 -34.53 -18.14 2.81
CA LEU A 659 -33.94 -17.25 3.83
C LEU A 659 -34.49 -15.83 3.73
N LYS A 660 -34.68 -15.28 2.52
CA LYS A 660 -35.31 -13.96 2.35
C LYS A 660 -36.71 -13.89 2.98
N GLY A 661 -37.51 -14.94 2.86
CA GLY A 661 -38.82 -15.02 3.50
C GLY A 661 -38.73 -15.14 5.03
N ILE A 662 -37.75 -15.91 5.54
CA ILE A 662 -37.50 -16.04 6.98
C ILE A 662 -37.00 -14.72 7.58
N ASN A 663 -36.06 -14.03 6.93
CA ASN A 663 -35.53 -12.75 7.38
C ASN A 663 -36.65 -11.72 7.51
N LYS A 664 -37.50 -11.62 6.48
CA LYS A 664 -38.68 -10.75 6.52
C LYS A 664 -39.59 -11.04 7.73
N TYR A 665 -39.74 -12.32 8.10
CA TYR A 665 -40.49 -12.70 9.29
C TYR A 665 -39.79 -12.35 10.61
N GLU A 666 -38.46 -12.39 10.67
CA GLU A 666 -37.70 -12.07 11.87
C GLU A 666 -37.59 -10.55 12.13
N GLU A 667 -37.75 -9.74 11.08
CA GLU A 667 -37.82 -8.28 11.14
C GLU A 667 -39.19 -7.74 11.60
N GLU A 668 -40.26 -8.57 11.52
CA GLU A 668 -41.64 -8.28 11.95
C GLU A 668 -41.92 -8.82 13.37
#